data_AF-A0AAW3AM53-F1
#
_entry.id   AF-A0AAW3AM53-F1
#
_cell.length_a   1.000
_cell.length_b   1.000
_cell.length_c   1.000
_cell.angle_alpha   90.00
_cell.angle_beta   90.00
_cell.angle_gamma   90.00
#
_symmetry.space_group_name_H-M   'P 1'
#
loop_
_entity.id
_entity.type
_entity.pdbx_description
1 polymer ?
#
loop_
_entity_poly.entity_id
_entity_poly.type
_entity_poly.pdbx_seq_one_letter_code
_entity_poly.pdbx_strand_id
1 'polypeptide(L)'
;PEEPVPGMPLVEAGVMDDPEFRTLANALVDLRRSPQTSPQALHAAEEALAGRAAEVAAAKLRATEEAQARFPFLSKRVAGVPLSELPLVQDELFQALVAQRAPLLGSPRTNAAKLHAVETRAHDRARQLADAKSKLDGLRDTADDEVRARNPFLPHSDVRGVPLRELGLSRDPEYAQLMDRRLALKGRPVENAAELTAVEAHLKRRATEVAEAKLVAEAELRAKYPTVAAAPEGAMLSSLALTLDPLLAQLEQECAALAEQPKPDRAAVRAAEAAAAARVQELVDEDANAEEEAAQARAAVLKRYPMCARDVTEAVGKDAMLASLAALHAGLLSDPSVNGTPLADVEARMRERCAEVESGRRQQRRRRPANPPRLLDMNDVALESGELDDYHSRRHRHRRGRILDAQEVPMDTAGEVHEQQGETKLLPRSRHVAALRHSDPYYQELVALRDSLVKEDEAVNADGIRCVEEQMKDRVAQLRSDAARARAAEMRAEVALQARYPFLGPTVTGEMLTVVGLEDDAVFVGLATEHAALKATPTTPRPALACVEQRMRARASELVAEHAREEEALRERLPFVGVLPGGVMLRELDMANDPDVKPLLAQLEGLAKDPATAEGPEARRLEKAIGDLARRAAEGEAERTRHRLVDAEGLHERFPFLPEEPVPGMPLVEAGVMDDPEFRTLANALVDLRRSPQTSPQALHAAEEALAGRAAEVAAAKLRATEEAQARFPFLSKRVAGVPLSELPLVQDELFQALVAQRAPLLREPEANAEPLRAVEDQLRNRAAVLADAKEKLDAVHAADNDEVRA
;
A
#
# COMPACT_ATOMS: atom_id res chain seq x y z
N PRO A 1 -5.20 49.98 17.80
CA PRO A 1 -4.34 49.92 19.00
C PRO A 1 -3.71 48.52 19.15
N GLU A 2 -2.41 48.42 19.41
CA GLU A 2 -1.74 47.12 19.62
C GLU A 2 -2.26 46.40 20.87
N GLU A 3 -2.60 47.18 21.90
CA GLU A 3 -3.39 46.76 23.06
C GLU A 3 -4.74 47.50 23.02
N PRO A 4 -5.82 46.86 22.52
CA PRO A 4 -7.15 47.46 22.51
C PRO A 4 -7.73 47.61 23.92
N VAL A 5 -7.26 46.78 24.87
CA VAL A 5 -7.51 46.90 26.31
C VAL A 5 -6.17 46.74 27.04
N PRO A 6 -5.87 47.52 28.09
CA PRO A 6 -4.58 47.43 28.80
C PRO A 6 -4.28 46.03 29.30
N GLY A 7 -3.10 45.50 28.95
CA GLY A 7 -2.68 44.15 29.37
C GLY A 7 -3.30 43.00 28.58
N MET A 8 -4.01 43.31 27.48
CA MET A 8 -4.51 42.33 26.51
C MET A 8 -4.14 42.75 25.08
N PRO A 9 -3.07 42.19 24.49
CA PRO A 9 -2.66 42.51 23.12
C PRO A 9 -3.62 41.91 22.09
N LEU A 10 -3.68 42.50 20.88
CA LEU A 10 -4.56 42.05 19.79
C LEU A 10 -4.43 40.55 19.46
N VAL A 11 -3.19 40.04 19.47
CA VAL A 11 -2.91 38.64 19.15
C VAL A 11 -3.54 37.73 20.19
N GLU A 12 -3.33 38.05 21.47
CA GLU A 12 -3.91 37.29 22.57
C GLU A 12 -5.44 37.47 22.64
N ALA A 13 -5.98 38.62 22.25
CA ALA A 13 -7.42 38.83 22.19
C ALA A 13 -8.13 37.86 21.23
N GLY A 14 -7.41 37.25 20.27
CA GLY A 14 -8.00 36.33 19.28
C GLY A 14 -9.06 37.00 18.41
N VAL A 15 -8.89 38.29 18.09
CA VAL A 15 -9.92 39.09 17.40
C VAL A 15 -10.32 38.51 16.04
N MET A 16 -9.45 37.72 15.41
CA MET A 16 -9.74 37.05 14.13
C MET A 16 -10.70 35.87 14.27
N ASP A 17 -10.89 35.32 15.47
CA ASP A 17 -11.87 34.25 15.71
C ASP A 17 -13.30 34.82 15.77
N ASP A 18 -13.44 36.12 16.03
CA ASP A 18 -14.72 36.80 16.09
C ASP A 18 -15.31 37.05 14.68
N PRO A 19 -16.51 36.53 14.36
CA PRO A 19 -17.09 36.66 13.02
C PRO A 19 -17.45 38.11 12.65
N GLU A 20 -17.88 38.92 13.63
CA GLU A 20 -18.22 40.32 13.39
C GLU A 20 -16.95 41.13 13.08
N PHE A 21 -15.87 40.93 13.85
CA PHE A 21 -14.58 41.54 13.59
C PHE A 21 -14.04 41.18 12.20
N ARG A 22 -14.09 39.90 11.81
CA ARG A 22 -13.71 39.46 10.45
C ARG A 22 -14.54 40.17 9.37
N THR A 23 -15.85 40.27 9.58
CA THR A 23 -16.75 40.95 8.63
C THR A 23 -16.39 42.42 8.47
N LEU A 24 -16.16 43.12 9.58
CA LEU A 24 -15.72 44.53 9.58
C LEU A 24 -14.33 44.70 8.94
N ALA A 25 -13.39 43.79 9.22
CA ALA A 25 -12.05 43.80 8.64
C ALA A 25 -12.11 43.62 7.12
N ASN A 26 -12.93 42.67 6.65
CA ASN A 26 -13.17 42.41 5.23
C ASN A 26 -13.83 43.60 4.52
N ALA A 27 -14.86 44.19 5.14
CA ALA A 27 -15.51 45.39 4.62
C ALA A 27 -14.53 46.58 4.52
N LEU A 28 -13.64 46.75 5.52
CA LEU A 28 -12.61 47.78 5.47
C LEU A 28 -11.60 47.55 4.33
N VAL A 29 -11.22 46.30 4.06
CA VAL A 29 -10.37 45.94 2.90
C VAL A 29 -11.06 46.29 1.58
N ASP A 30 -12.36 46.00 1.45
CA ASP A 30 -13.12 46.28 0.23
C ASP A 30 -13.33 47.79 0.02
N LEU A 31 -13.61 48.52 1.10
CA LEU A 31 -13.65 49.98 1.10
C LEU A 31 -12.32 50.59 0.66
N ARG A 32 -11.18 50.06 1.13
CA ARG A 32 -9.84 50.51 0.70
C ARG A 32 -9.53 50.21 -0.77
N ARG A 33 -10.14 49.18 -1.35
CA ARG A 33 -9.99 48.83 -2.78
C ARG A 33 -10.89 49.67 -3.69
N SER A 34 -12.02 50.16 -3.18
CA SER A 34 -12.95 50.96 -3.97
C SER A 34 -12.42 52.38 -4.23
N PRO A 35 -12.36 52.84 -5.49
CA PRO A 35 -11.89 54.18 -5.83
C PRO A 35 -12.88 55.29 -5.44
N GLN A 36 -14.10 54.95 -5.03
CA GLN A 36 -15.19 55.90 -4.71
C GLN A 36 -15.40 56.09 -3.19
N THR A 37 -14.54 55.52 -2.35
CA THR A 37 -14.71 55.56 -0.89
C THR A 37 -14.37 56.94 -0.32
N SER A 38 -15.25 57.49 0.52
CA SER A 38 -14.99 58.74 1.23
C SER A 38 -14.06 58.51 2.44
N PRO A 39 -13.19 59.47 2.79
CA PRO A 39 -12.35 59.38 3.98
C PRO A 39 -13.16 59.18 5.28
N GLN A 40 -14.36 59.75 5.35
CA GLN A 40 -15.27 59.59 6.48
C GLN A 40 -15.77 58.15 6.62
N ALA A 41 -16.11 57.49 5.50
CA ALA A 41 -16.53 56.09 5.51
C ALA A 41 -15.38 55.15 5.92
N LEU A 42 -14.14 55.45 5.50
CA LEU A 42 -12.95 54.71 5.96
C LEU A 42 -12.74 54.88 7.47
N HIS A 43 -12.80 56.11 7.96
CA HIS A 43 -12.61 56.39 9.38
C HIS A 43 -13.68 55.71 10.24
N ALA A 44 -14.96 55.79 9.83
CA ALA A 44 -16.05 55.11 10.53
C ALA A 44 -15.88 53.58 10.55
N ALA A 45 -15.39 52.99 9.45
CA ALA A 45 -15.09 51.56 9.41
C ALA A 45 -13.89 51.18 10.30
N GLU A 46 -12.84 52.02 10.35
CA GLU A 46 -11.69 51.83 11.25
C GLU A 46 -12.09 51.97 12.72
N GLU A 47 -12.96 52.93 13.06
CA GLU A 47 -13.50 53.08 14.41
C GLU A 47 -14.39 51.90 14.82
N ALA A 48 -15.28 51.43 13.92
CA ALA A 48 -16.10 50.26 14.17
C ALA A 48 -15.26 49.00 14.42
N LEU A 49 -14.21 48.80 13.61
CA LEU A 49 -13.29 47.68 13.77
C LEU A 49 -12.50 47.78 15.08
N ALA A 50 -11.99 48.96 15.43
CA ALA A 50 -11.27 49.20 16.68
C ALA A 50 -12.17 49.01 17.91
N GLY A 51 -13.42 49.48 17.84
CA GLY A 51 -14.45 49.25 18.86
C GLY A 51 -14.69 47.76 19.08
N ARG A 52 -14.87 47.00 17.98
CA ARG A 52 -15.07 45.55 18.08
C ARG A 52 -13.84 44.82 18.66
N ALA A 53 -12.62 45.20 18.27
CA ALA A 53 -11.41 44.65 18.88
C ALA A 53 -11.36 44.90 20.40
N ALA A 54 -11.76 46.09 20.85
CA ALA A 54 -11.82 46.41 22.28
C ALA A 54 -12.88 45.60 23.03
N GLU A 55 -14.04 45.35 22.42
CA GLU A 55 -15.07 44.49 22.99
C GLU A 55 -14.59 43.04 23.15
N VAL A 56 -13.97 42.47 22.11
CA VAL A 56 -13.45 41.09 22.13
C VAL A 56 -12.34 40.96 23.17
N ALA A 57 -11.40 41.90 23.21
CA ALA A 57 -10.36 41.92 24.23
C ALA A 57 -10.94 42.08 25.65
N ALA A 58 -11.89 43.00 25.85
CA ALA A 58 -12.53 43.16 27.16
C ALA A 58 -13.31 41.91 27.59
N ALA A 59 -13.93 41.19 26.65
CA ALA A 59 -14.61 39.92 26.93
C ALA A 59 -13.60 38.83 27.35
N LYS A 60 -12.48 38.69 26.63
CA LYS A 60 -11.47 37.69 26.94
C LYS A 60 -10.73 37.96 28.25
N LEU A 61 -10.48 39.23 28.57
CA LEU A 61 -9.92 39.64 29.86
C LEU A 61 -10.88 39.30 31.00
N ARG A 62 -12.17 39.64 30.86
CA ARG A 62 -13.20 39.29 31.85
C ARG A 62 -13.30 37.78 32.04
N ALA A 63 -13.32 36.99 30.97
CA ALA A 63 -13.33 35.54 31.05
C ALA A 63 -12.10 34.98 31.80
N THR A 64 -10.92 35.59 31.60
CA THR A 64 -9.69 35.20 32.32
C THR A 64 -9.79 35.53 33.81
N GLU A 65 -10.35 36.69 34.15
CA GLU A 65 -10.57 37.11 35.55
C GLU A 65 -11.62 36.25 36.24
N GLU A 66 -12.70 35.89 35.55
CA GLU A 66 -13.72 34.97 36.05
C GLU A 66 -13.16 33.57 36.27
N ALA A 67 -12.34 33.05 35.35
CA ALA A 67 -11.65 31.79 35.50
C ALA A 67 -10.67 31.82 36.69
N GLN A 68 -9.94 32.93 36.87
CA GLN A 68 -9.04 33.12 38.02
C GLN A 68 -9.82 33.23 39.33
N ALA A 69 -10.97 33.89 39.35
CA ALA A 69 -11.83 33.94 40.53
C ALA A 69 -12.36 32.55 40.91
N ARG A 70 -12.70 31.71 39.92
CA ARG A 70 -13.10 30.30 40.13
C ARG A 70 -11.95 29.44 40.62
N PHE A 71 -10.72 29.69 40.15
CA PHE A 71 -9.52 28.93 40.50
C PHE A 71 -8.45 29.86 41.11
N PRO A 72 -8.68 30.41 42.32
CA PRO A 72 -7.87 31.49 42.89
C PRO A 72 -6.44 31.09 43.27
N PHE A 73 -6.17 29.78 43.29
CA PHE A 73 -4.82 29.25 43.48
C PHE A 73 -3.98 29.34 42.21
N LEU A 74 -4.58 29.48 41.02
CA LEU A 74 -3.86 29.69 39.76
C LEU A 74 -3.63 31.19 39.50
N SER A 75 -2.54 31.52 38.82
CA SER A 75 -2.32 32.84 38.24
C SER A 75 -3.22 33.07 37.02
N LYS A 76 -3.53 34.34 36.69
CA LYS A 76 -4.31 34.70 35.48
C LYS A 76 -3.73 34.12 34.18
N ARG A 77 -2.45 33.76 34.19
CA ARG A 77 -1.72 33.10 33.10
C ARG A 77 -0.99 31.87 33.61
N VAL A 78 -0.99 30.78 32.85
CA VAL A 78 -0.21 29.58 33.12
C VAL A 78 0.66 29.30 31.90
N ALA A 79 1.98 29.23 32.09
CA ALA A 79 2.96 29.10 31.01
C ALA A 79 2.77 30.12 29.85
N GLY A 80 2.29 31.33 30.17
CA GLY A 80 2.01 32.39 29.18
C GLY A 80 0.58 32.40 28.64
N VAL A 81 -0.15 31.30 28.76
CA VAL A 81 -1.52 31.12 28.26
C VAL A 81 -2.56 31.70 29.25
N PRO A 82 -3.51 32.53 28.81
CA PRO A 82 -4.61 33.02 29.66
C PRO A 82 -5.50 31.88 30.19
N LEU A 83 -5.97 31.98 31.44
CA LEU A 83 -6.83 30.94 32.01
C LEU A 83 -8.14 30.72 31.23
N SER A 84 -8.66 31.73 30.53
CA SER A 84 -9.87 31.59 29.70
C SER A 84 -9.69 30.67 28.50
N GLU A 85 -8.45 30.39 28.10
CA GLU A 85 -8.13 29.54 26.95
C GLU A 85 -7.82 28.09 27.34
N LEU A 86 -7.69 27.81 28.65
CA LEU A 86 -7.44 26.47 29.12
C LEU A 86 -8.77 25.72 29.33
N PRO A 87 -8.90 24.46 28.89
CA PRO A 87 -10.11 23.66 29.05
C PRO A 87 -10.26 23.14 30.50
N LEU A 88 -10.03 24.00 31.50
CA LEU A 88 -10.00 23.62 32.92
C LEU A 88 -11.34 23.06 33.40
N VAL A 89 -12.45 23.51 32.82
CA VAL A 89 -13.80 23.08 33.19
C VAL A 89 -14.11 21.69 32.63
N GLN A 90 -13.62 21.41 31.43
CA GLN A 90 -13.79 20.14 30.73
C GLN A 90 -12.78 19.08 31.18
N ASP A 91 -11.62 19.48 31.72
CA ASP A 91 -10.59 18.56 32.17
C ASP A 91 -10.98 17.83 33.46
N GLU A 92 -11.34 16.56 33.34
CA GLU A 92 -11.80 15.71 34.45
C GLU A 92 -10.77 15.61 35.58
N LEU A 93 -9.48 15.49 35.24
CA LEU A 93 -8.40 15.37 36.22
C LEU A 93 -8.24 16.66 37.04
N PHE A 94 -8.26 17.82 36.39
CA PHE A 94 -8.23 19.11 37.06
C PHE A 94 -9.48 19.31 37.92
N GLN A 95 -10.68 18.97 37.42
CA GLN A 95 -11.90 19.02 38.21
C GLN A 95 -11.87 18.09 39.43
N ALA A 96 -11.30 16.89 39.30
CA ALA A 96 -11.11 15.98 40.43
C ALA A 96 -10.17 16.57 41.49
N LEU A 97 -9.11 17.26 41.09
CA LEU A 97 -8.20 17.97 42.01
C LEU A 97 -8.91 19.15 42.69
N VAL A 98 -9.74 19.91 41.97
CA VAL A 98 -10.57 20.97 42.54
C VAL A 98 -11.57 20.41 43.55
N ALA A 99 -12.18 19.26 43.25
CA ALA A 99 -13.10 18.57 44.17
C ALA A 99 -12.38 18.07 45.44
N GLN A 100 -11.16 17.55 45.31
CA GLN A 100 -10.32 17.16 46.46
C GLN A 100 -9.91 18.37 47.32
N ARG A 101 -9.71 19.54 46.69
CA ARG A 101 -9.39 20.79 47.39
C ARG A 101 -10.56 21.33 48.21
N ALA A 102 -11.79 21.22 47.69
CA ALA A 102 -12.99 21.81 48.29
C ALA A 102 -13.18 21.52 49.80
N PRO A 103 -13.14 20.27 50.30
CA PRO A 103 -13.31 19.99 51.73
C PRO A 103 -12.14 20.48 52.59
N LEU A 104 -10.94 20.61 52.01
CA LEU A 104 -9.74 21.04 52.75
C LEU A 104 -9.79 22.53 53.13
N LEU A 105 -10.58 23.34 52.41
CA LEU A 105 -10.78 24.77 52.66
C LEU A 105 -11.51 25.09 53.97
N GLY A 106 -12.26 24.13 54.54
CA GLY A 106 -12.95 24.33 55.81
C GLY A 106 -12.00 24.50 57.01
N SER A 107 -10.75 24.07 56.89
CA SER A 107 -9.72 24.25 57.92
C SER A 107 -8.33 24.38 57.28
N PRO A 108 -8.01 25.53 56.67
CA PRO A 108 -6.85 25.65 55.79
C PRO A 108 -5.52 25.56 56.53
N ARG A 109 -5.46 25.98 57.80
CA ARG A 109 -4.23 25.92 58.62
C ARG A 109 -3.84 24.48 58.97
N THR A 110 -4.80 23.63 59.31
CA THR A 110 -4.55 22.22 59.65
C THR A 110 -4.32 21.37 58.40
N ASN A 111 -4.95 21.73 57.29
CA ASN A 111 -4.79 21.05 56.00
C ASN A 111 -3.70 21.64 55.11
N ALA A 112 -2.86 22.55 55.60
CA ALA A 112 -1.92 23.33 54.79
C ALA A 112 -1.05 22.47 53.86
N ALA A 113 -0.47 21.38 54.36
CA ALA A 113 0.34 20.47 53.55
C ALA A 113 -0.48 19.74 52.46
N LYS A 114 -1.72 19.33 52.77
CA LYS A 114 -2.62 18.66 51.81
C LYS A 114 -3.13 19.63 50.75
N LEU A 115 -3.50 20.86 51.16
CA LEU A 115 -3.89 21.93 50.25
C LEU A 115 -2.75 22.25 49.28
N HIS A 116 -1.54 22.45 49.79
CA HIS A 116 -0.37 22.70 48.95
C HIS A 116 -0.11 21.56 47.97
N ALA A 117 -0.21 20.30 48.40
CA ALA A 117 -0.03 19.15 47.52
C ALA A 117 -1.08 19.07 46.40
N VAL A 118 -2.36 19.26 46.72
CA VAL A 118 -3.46 19.25 45.73
C VAL A 118 -3.36 20.44 44.78
N GLU A 119 -3.07 21.63 45.30
CA GLU A 119 -2.88 22.84 44.48
C GLU A 119 -1.66 22.72 43.58
N THR A 120 -0.55 22.13 44.03
CA THR A 120 0.63 21.90 43.20
C THR A 120 0.31 20.96 42.03
N ARG A 121 -0.40 19.85 42.30
CA ARG A 121 -0.86 18.95 41.23
C ARG A 121 -1.82 19.64 40.25
N ALA A 122 -2.70 20.50 40.75
CA ALA A 122 -3.61 21.27 39.91
C ALA A 122 -2.85 22.31 39.05
N HIS A 123 -1.82 22.95 39.60
CA HIS A 123 -0.91 23.81 38.82
C HIS A 123 -0.16 23.02 37.75
N ASP A 124 0.35 21.83 38.06
CA ASP A 124 1.07 21.00 37.11
C ASP A 124 0.14 20.52 36.00
N ARG A 125 -1.11 20.14 36.31
CA ARG A 125 -2.12 19.81 35.28
C ARG A 125 -2.47 21.04 34.43
N ALA A 126 -2.68 22.21 35.03
CA ALA A 126 -2.92 23.45 34.28
C ALA A 126 -1.72 23.80 33.37
N ARG A 127 -0.48 23.57 33.82
CA ARG A 127 0.72 23.75 33.00
C ARG A 127 0.77 22.76 31.85
N GLN A 128 0.41 21.49 32.07
CA GLN A 128 0.30 20.49 30.99
C GLN A 128 -0.72 20.90 29.94
N LEU A 129 -1.89 21.42 30.35
CA LEU A 129 -2.92 21.92 29.43
C LEU A 129 -2.42 23.15 28.64
N ALA A 130 -1.70 24.07 29.29
CA ALA A 130 -1.09 25.22 28.63
C ALA A 130 -0.01 24.80 27.63
N ASP A 131 0.83 23.83 27.97
CA ASP A 131 1.84 23.26 27.08
C ASP A 131 1.19 22.53 25.90
N ALA A 132 0.07 21.83 26.10
CA ALA A 132 -0.70 21.18 25.04
C ALA A 132 -1.27 22.22 24.07
N LYS A 133 -1.91 23.29 24.59
CA LYS A 133 -2.39 24.41 23.75
C LYS A 133 -1.27 25.08 22.98
N SER A 134 -0.13 25.39 23.61
CA SER A 134 1.00 26.02 22.90
C SER A 134 1.57 25.14 21.78
N LYS A 135 1.56 23.80 21.94
CA LYS A 135 1.95 22.88 20.86
C LYS A 135 0.95 22.88 19.72
N LEU A 136 -0.35 22.94 20.04
CA LEU A 136 -1.44 23.00 19.08
C LEU A 136 -1.38 24.30 18.25
N ASP A 137 -1.28 25.44 18.92
CA ASP A 137 -1.13 26.75 18.27
C ASP A 137 0.14 26.77 17.41
N GLY A 138 1.24 26.25 17.94
CA GLY A 138 2.49 26.13 17.20
C GLY A 138 2.44 25.14 16.02
N LEU A 139 1.49 24.19 15.97
CA LEU A 139 1.24 23.33 14.81
C LEU A 139 0.45 24.11 13.75
N ARG A 140 -0.62 24.78 14.17
CA ARG A 140 -1.49 25.60 13.31
C ARG A 140 -0.72 26.71 12.62
N ASP A 141 0.08 27.47 13.38
CA ASP A 141 0.92 28.55 12.86
C ASP A 141 1.88 28.04 11.79
N THR A 142 2.51 26.89 12.02
CA THR A 142 3.41 26.30 11.02
C THR A 142 2.69 25.80 9.78
N ALA A 143 1.47 25.29 9.91
CA ALA A 143 0.66 24.88 8.77
C ALA A 143 0.28 26.08 7.90
N ASP A 144 -0.15 27.18 8.51
CA ASP A 144 -0.45 28.43 7.79
C ASP A 144 0.81 29.02 7.15
N ASP A 145 1.93 29.02 7.86
CA ASP A 145 3.22 29.48 7.35
C ASP A 145 3.74 28.62 6.19
N GLU A 146 3.50 27.31 6.18
CA GLU A 146 3.88 26.44 5.07
C GLU A 146 3.08 26.80 3.81
N VAL A 147 1.77 27.03 3.94
CA VAL A 147 0.92 27.47 2.82
C VAL A 147 1.38 28.86 2.35
N ARG A 148 1.69 29.77 3.27
CA ARG A 148 2.19 31.12 2.97
C ARG A 148 3.54 31.10 2.27
N ALA A 149 4.48 30.24 2.70
CA ALA A 149 5.80 30.11 2.10
C ALA A 149 5.72 29.65 0.64
N ARG A 150 4.74 28.80 0.30
CA ARG A 150 4.46 28.37 -1.08
C ARG A 150 3.79 29.47 -1.91
N ASN A 151 3.05 30.35 -1.24
CA ASN A 151 2.27 31.43 -1.83
C ASN A 151 2.75 32.80 -1.33
N PRO A 152 3.99 33.23 -1.63
CA PRO A 152 4.59 34.44 -1.04
C PRO A 152 3.90 35.75 -1.45
N PHE A 153 2.99 35.69 -2.41
CA PHE A 153 2.15 36.82 -2.82
C PHE A 153 0.92 37.01 -1.92
N LEU A 154 0.58 36.02 -1.07
CA LEU A 154 -0.39 36.17 0.01
C LEU A 154 0.31 36.83 1.21
N PRO A 155 -0.11 38.04 1.61
CA PRO A 155 0.62 38.84 2.58
C PRO A 155 0.43 38.38 4.04
N HIS A 156 -0.61 37.61 4.32
CA HIS A 156 -1.04 37.24 5.67
C HIS A 156 -1.23 35.72 5.78
N SER A 157 -1.31 35.21 7.01
CA SER A 157 -1.58 33.79 7.32
C SER A 157 -3.06 33.41 7.21
N ASP A 158 -3.89 34.33 6.74
CA ASP A 158 -5.30 34.15 6.45
C ASP A 158 -5.71 34.85 5.13
N VAL A 159 -6.86 34.45 4.59
CA VAL A 159 -7.56 35.18 3.54
C VAL A 159 -9.00 35.38 3.98
N ARG A 160 -9.45 36.63 4.02
CA ARG A 160 -10.78 37.03 4.52
C ARG A 160 -11.07 36.56 5.95
N GLY A 161 -10.03 36.40 6.78
CA GLY A 161 -10.16 35.85 8.13
C GLY A 161 -10.39 34.33 8.18
N VAL A 162 -10.13 33.62 7.09
CA VAL A 162 -10.04 32.16 7.07
C VAL A 162 -8.56 31.76 7.06
N PRO A 163 -8.08 30.98 8.04
CA PRO A 163 -6.69 30.52 8.07
C PRO A 163 -6.29 29.80 6.77
N LEU A 164 -5.06 30.03 6.28
CA LEU A 164 -4.59 29.45 5.02
C LEU A 164 -4.66 27.92 4.99
N ARG A 165 -4.41 27.26 6.14
CA ARG A 165 -4.50 25.81 6.35
C ARG A 165 -5.90 25.25 6.07
N GLU A 166 -6.95 26.07 6.22
CA GLU A 166 -8.34 25.68 6.02
C GLU A 166 -8.82 25.88 4.57
N LEU A 167 -8.11 26.67 3.76
CA LEU A 167 -8.53 27.00 2.39
C LEU A 167 -8.36 25.85 1.39
N GLY A 168 -7.40 24.95 1.62
CA GLY A 168 -7.14 23.82 0.72
C GLY A 168 -6.80 24.26 -0.71
N LEU A 169 -6.10 25.39 -0.88
CA LEU A 169 -5.86 26.05 -2.18
C LEU A 169 -5.28 25.13 -3.27
N SER A 170 -4.48 24.12 -2.91
CA SER A 170 -3.93 23.15 -3.87
C SER A 170 -4.96 22.20 -4.46
N ARG A 171 -6.17 22.10 -3.88
CA ARG A 171 -7.27 21.27 -4.37
C ARG A 171 -8.22 22.05 -5.28
N ASP A 172 -8.14 23.37 -5.26
CA ASP A 172 -8.90 24.20 -6.20
C ASP A 172 -8.27 24.07 -7.60
N PRO A 173 -9.01 23.57 -8.60
CA PRO A 173 -8.45 23.25 -9.91
C PRO A 173 -7.95 24.50 -10.64
N GLU A 174 -8.65 25.63 -10.50
CA GLU A 174 -8.26 26.90 -11.10
C GLU A 174 -6.98 27.45 -10.44
N TYR A 175 -6.93 27.45 -9.11
CA TYR A 175 -5.75 27.84 -8.35
C TYR A 175 -4.53 26.98 -8.71
N ALA A 176 -4.70 25.66 -8.83
CA ALA A 176 -3.64 24.75 -9.24
C ALA A 176 -3.09 25.08 -10.63
N GLN A 177 -3.97 25.30 -11.63
CA GLN A 177 -3.56 25.69 -12.98
C GLN A 177 -2.81 27.03 -13.00
N LEU A 178 -3.28 28.01 -12.22
CA LEU A 178 -2.60 29.30 -12.09
C LEU A 178 -1.24 29.17 -11.38
N MET A 179 -1.11 28.27 -10.42
CA MET A 179 0.16 27.96 -9.76
C MET A 179 1.16 27.28 -10.71
N ASP A 180 0.70 26.37 -11.57
CA ASP A 180 1.52 25.76 -12.62
C ASP A 180 1.97 26.80 -13.65
N ARG A 181 1.05 27.68 -14.07
CA ARG A 181 1.38 28.81 -14.96
C ARG A 181 2.42 29.73 -14.31
N ARG A 182 2.26 30.05 -13.03
CA ARG A 182 3.24 30.86 -12.28
C ARG A 182 4.61 30.17 -12.23
N LEU A 183 4.64 28.86 -12.00
CA LEU A 183 5.88 28.08 -11.97
C LEU A 183 6.58 28.09 -13.34
N ALA A 184 5.84 27.95 -14.44
CA ALA A 184 6.39 28.05 -15.80
C ALA A 184 6.96 29.44 -16.08
N LEU A 185 6.24 30.51 -15.71
CA LEU A 185 6.67 31.89 -15.90
C LEU A 185 7.93 32.23 -15.08
N LYS A 186 8.11 31.61 -13.91
CA LYS A 186 9.31 31.74 -13.07
C LYS A 186 10.60 31.20 -13.71
N GLY A 187 10.51 30.46 -14.81
CA GLY A 187 11.69 30.08 -15.60
C GLY A 187 12.41 31.28 -16.21
N ARG A 188 11.70 32.39 -16.46
CA ARG A 188 12.26 33.67 -16.97
C ARG A 188 11.58 34.87 -16.29
N PRO A 189 11.90 35.14 -15.01
CA PRO A 189 11.10 36.05 -14.19
C PRO A 189 11.19 37.52 -14.60
N VAL A 190 12.30 37.92 -15.22
CA VAL A 190 12.50 39.32 -15.68
C VAL A 190 11.66 39.61 -16.93
N GLU A 191 11.67 38.70 -17.90
CA GLU A 191 10.88 38.82 -19.14
C GLU A 191 9.37 38.71 -18.85
N ASN A 192 9.00 37.81 -17.94
CA ASN A 192 7.61 37.53 -17.60
C ASN A 192 7.06 38.38 -16.45
N ALA A 193 7.72 39.47 -16.05
CA ALA A 193 7.38 40.21 -14.83
C ALA A 193 5.92 40.73 -14.80
N ALA A 194 5.42 41.25 -15.93
CA ALA A 194 4.04 41.72 -16.06
C ALA A 194 3.02 40.56 -15.97
N GLU A 195 3.30 39.44 -16.65
CA GLU A 195 2.45 38.24 -16.60
C GLU A 195 2.48 37.58 -15.22
N LEU A 196 3.63 37.52 -14.56
CA LEU A 196 3.76 37.03 -13.18
C LEU A 196 2.91 37.88 -12.23
N THR A 197 2.96 39.20 -12.37
CA THR A 197 2.13 40.11 -11.56
C THR A 197 0.64 39.87 -11.81
N ALA A 198 0.24 39.67 -13.07
CA ALA A 198 -1.15 39.37 -13.43
C ALA A 198 -1.61 38.02 -12.87
N VAL A 199 -0.80 36.97 -13.01
CA VAL A 199 -1.10 35.63 -12.48
C VAL A 199 -1.14 35.64 -10.95
N GLU A 200 -0.22 36.32 -10.28
CA GLU A 200 -0.25 36.47 -8.83
C GLU A 200 -1.46 37.28 -8.34
N ALA A 201 -1.89 38.30 -9.08
CA ALA A 201 -3.13 39.01 -8.80
C ALA A 201 -4.37 38.12 -8.98
N HIS A 202 -4.37 37.23 -9.99
CA HIS A 202 -5.43 36.24 -10.19
C HIS A 202 -5.43 35.21 -9.06
N LEU A 203 -4.28 34.68 -8.67
CA LEU A 203 -4.14 33.77 -7.53
C LEU A 203 -4.68 34.39 -6.23
N LYS A 204 -4.39 35.67 -5.95
CA LYS A 204 -4.96 36.38 -4.79
C LYS A 204 -6.49 36.47 -4.86
N ARG A 205 -7.04 36.76 -6.04
CA ARG A 205 -8.49 36.83 -6.26
C ARG A 205 -9.13 35.46 -6.05
N ARG A 206 -8.56 34.42 -6.65
CA ARG A 206 -9.07 33.05 -6.50
C ARG A 206 -9.00 32.56 -5.05
N ALA A 207 -7.92 32.86 -4.32
CA ALA A 207 -7.87 32.58 -2.89
C ALA A 207 -8.96 33.31 -2.10
N THR A 208 -9.29 34.55 -2.50
CA THR A 208 -10.40 35.32 -1.89
C THR A 208 -11.74 34.64 -2.16
N GLU A 209 -12.01 34.23 -3.40
CA GLU A 209 -13.23 33.51 -3.79
C GLU A 209 -13.38 32.18 -3.04
N VAL A 210 -12.29 31.42 -2.89
CA VAL A 210 -12.27 30.16 -2.12
C VAL A 210 -12.57 30.42 -0.64
N ALA A 211 -12.00 31.47 -0.06
CA ALA A 211 -12.27 31.85 1.33
C ALA A 211 -13.74 32.27 1.53
N GLU A 212 -14.29 33.07 0.62
CA GLU A 212 -15.70 33.50 0.67
C GLU A 212 -16.66 32.32 0.53
N ALA A 213 -16.41 31.41 -0.41
CA ALA A 213 -17.19 30.19 -0.55
C ALA A 213 -17.16 29.33 0.72
N LYS A 214 -15.99 29.25 1.39
CA LYS A 214 -15.87 28.56 2.68
C LYS A 214 -16.64 29.23 3.80
N LEU A 215 -16.63 30.56 3.88
CA LEU A 215 -17.41 31.28 4.87
C LEU A 215 -18.92 31.10 4.68
N VAL A 216 -19.39 31.08 3.41
CA VAL A 216 -20.80 30.78 3.10
C VAL A 216 -21.17 29.37 3.55
N ALA A 217 -20.38 28.36 3.16
CA ALA A 217 -20.60 26.98 3.58
C ALA A 217 -20.56 26.82 5.11
N GLU A 218 -19.64 27.51 5.79
CA GLU A 218 -19.58 27.51 7.25
C GLU A 218 -20.85 28.12 7.87
N ALA A 219 -21.33 29.25 7.36
CA ALA A 219 -22.53 29.89 7.86
C ALA A 219 -23.78 29.00 7.67
N GLU A 220 -23.90 28.34 6.52
CA GLU A 220 -24.97 27.38 6.24
C GLU A 220 -24.93 26.19 7.21
N LEU A 221 -23.74 25.62 7.44
CA LEU A 221 -23.57 24.50 8.38
C LEU A 221 -23.83 24.91 9.83
N ARG A 222 -23.40 26.11 10.24
CA ARG A 222 -23.68 26.64 11.59
C ARG A 222 -25.17 26.94 11.78
N ALA A 223 -25.87 27.38 10.73
CA ALA A 223 -27.31 27.56 10.76
C ALA A 223 -28.05 26.21 10.84
N LYS A 224 -27.54 25.18 10.16
CA LYS A 224 -28.08 23.82 10.18
C LYS A 224 -27.84 23.12 11.52
N TYR A 225 -26.68 23.31 12.13
CA TYR A 225 -26.28 22.67 13.40
C TYR A 225 -25.94 23.72 14.49
N PRO A 226 -26.92 24.49 14.97
CA PRO A 226 -26.67 25.59 15.91
C PRO A 226 -26.22 25.12 17.30
N THR A 227 -26.45 23.84 17.64
CA THR A 227 -26.08 23.24 18.93
C THR A 227 -24.65 22.68 18.95
N VAL A 228 -23.99 22.59 17.78
CA VAL A 228 -22.61 22.07 17.69
C VAL A 228 -21.64 23.13 18.21
N ALA A 229 -20.94 22.78 19.28
CA ALA A 229 -19.87 23.56 19.86
C ALA A 229 -18.56 23.26 19.12
N ALA A 230 -17.96 24.30 18.54
CA ALA A 230 -16.61 24.24 18.00
C ALA A 230 -15.72 25.22 18.76
N ALA A 231 -14.49 24.82 19.03
CA ALA A 231 -13.49 25.73 19.60
C ALA A 231 -13.28 26.93 18.65
N PRO A 232 -13.07 28.16 19.18
CA PRO A 232 -12.93 29.38 18.36
C PRO A 232 -11.85 29.28 17.27
N GLU A 233 -10.72 28.64 17.61
CA GLU A 233 -9.56 28.44 16.73
C GLU A 233 -9.53 27.05 16.05
N GLY A 234 -10.57 26.25 16.29
CA GLY A 234 -10.70 24.87 15.81
C GLY A 234 -11.02 24.76 14.33
N ALA A 235 -11.26 23.52 13.89
CA ALA A 235 -11.69 23.22 12.54
C ALA A 235 -12.98 23.97 12.16
N MET A 236 -13.03 24.50 10.94
CA MET A 236 -14.29 24.94 10.34
C MET A 236 -15.14 23.70 10.02
N LEU A 237 -16.45 23.74 10.27
CA LEU A 237 -17.38 22.66 9.88
C LEU A 237 -17.31 22.40 8.37
N SER A 238 -17.18 23.47 7.58
CA SER A 238 -16.98 23.43 6.13
C SER A 238 -15.72 22.70 5.67
N SER A 239 -14.78 22.43 6.59
CA SER A 239 -13.59 21.64 6.31
C SER A 239 -13.78 20.16 6.65
N LEU A 240 -14.73 19.79 7.53
CA LEU A 240 -14.91 18.41 8.01
C LEU A 240 -15.46 17.44 6.96
N ALA A 241 -15.87 17.93 5.79
CA ALA A 241 -16.45 17.12 4.70
C ALA A 241 -17.66 16.30 5.18
N LEU A 242 -18.53 16.93 5.98
CA LEU A 242 -19.72 16.32 6.60
C LEU A 242 -20.61 15.55 5.61
N THR A 243 -20.68 16.00 4.35
CA THR A 243 -21.45 15.34 3.28
C THR A 243 -20.95 13.95 2.90
N LEU A 244 -19.76 13.54 3.35
CA LEU A 244 -19.17 12.23 3.09
C LEU A 244 -19.37 11.25 4.26
N ASP A 245 -19.93 11.69 5.40
CA ASP A 245 -20.21 10.81 6.53
C ASP A 245 -21.54 10.06 6.29
N PRO A 246 -21.52 8.72 6.19
CA PRO A 246 -22.71 7.94 5.83
C PRO A 246 -23.78 8.00 6.94
N LEU A 247 -23.37 7.95 8.22
CA LEU A 247 -24.29 8.03 9.35
C LEU A 247 -25.01 9.39 9.40
N LEU A 248 -24.28 10.48 9.17
CA LEU A 248 -24.90 11.81 9.07
C LEU A 248 -25.84 11.88 7.86
N ALA A 249 -25.47 11.31 6.71
CA ALA A 249 -26.33 11.27 5.54
C ALA A 249 -27.64 10.51 5.80
N GLN A 250 -27.58 9.37 6.51
CA GLN A 250 -28.74 8.60 6.93
C GLN A 250 -29.64 9.40 7.89
N LEU A 251 -29.06 10.01 8.92
CA LEU A 251 -29.80 10.83 9.88
C LEU A 251 -30.48 12.03 9.21
N GLU A 252 -29.84 12.63 8.20
CA GLU A 252 -30.45 13.69 7.39
C GLU A 252 -31.61 13.20 6.52
N GLN A 253 -31.49 12.00 5.93
CA GLN A 253 -32.59 11.37 5.19
C GLN A 253 -33.77 11.05 6.12
N GLU A 254 -33.51 10.57 7.33
CA GLU A 254 -34.55 10.33 8.34
C GLU A 254 -35.24 11.64 8.76
N CYS A 255 -34.49 12.72 8.98
CA CYS A 255 -35.04 14.05 9.26
C CYS A 255 -36.01 14.49 8.14
N ALA A 256 -35.60 14.34 6.88
CA ALA A 256 -36.42 14.69 5.72
C ALA A 256 -37.66 13.81 5.61
N ALA A 257 -37.51 12.48 5.77
CA ALA A 257 -38.61 11.52 5.69
C ALA A 257 -39.67 11.76 6.77
N LEU A 258 -39.25 12.08 8.00
CA LEU A 258 -40.16 12.42 9.11
C LEU A 258 -40.87 13.76 8.88
N ALA A 259 -40.21 14.73 8.24
CA ALA A 259 -40.79 16.04 7.94
C ALA A 259 -41.85 16.00 6.82
N GLU A 260 -41.70 15.12 5.83
CA GLU A 260 -42.61 14.96 4.68
C GLU A 260 -43.89 14.16 4.99
N GLN A 261 -44.03 13.63 6.21
CA GLN A 261 -45.25 12.90 6.59
C GLN A 261 -46.47 13.84 6.62
N PRO A 262 -47.68 13.36 6.21
CA PRO A 262 -48.88 14.19 6.17
C PRO A 262 -49.32 14.73 7.56
N LYS A 263 -48.80 14.13 8.64
CA LYS A 263 -48.87 14.65 10.02
C LYS A 263 -47.51 14.38 10.69
N PRO A 264 -46.52 15.27 10.54
CA PRO A 264 -45.18 15.01 11.04
C PRO A 264 -45.17 15.05 12.57
N ASP A 265 -44.64 14.00 13.20
CA ASP A 265 -44.36 14.02 14.63
C ASP A 265 -43.19 14.97 14.90
N ARG A 266 -43.51 16.15 15.40
CA ARG A 266 -42.53 17.20 15.71
C ARG A 266 -41.50 16.74 16.73
N ALA A 267 -41.84 15.84 17.65
CA ALA A 267 -40.89 15.32 18.62
C ALA A 267 -39.88 14.38 17.96
N ALA A 268 -40.34 13.52 17.06
CA ALA A 268 -39.47 12.61 16.29
C ALA A 268 -38.52 13.37 15.37
N VAL A 269 -39.01 14.40 14.65
CA VAL A 269 -38.15 15.26 13.80
C VAL A 269 -37.07 15.96 14.64
N ARG A 270 -37.45 16.52 15.80
CA ARG A 270 -36.48 17.16 16.71
C ARG A 270 -35.44 16.18 17.26
N ALA A 271 -35.85 14.94 17.55
CA ALA A 271 -34.94 13.91 18.02
C ALA A 271 -33.94 13.52 16.93
N ALA A 272 -34.38 13.35 15.69
CA ALA A 272 -33.51 13.08 14.54
C ALA A 272 -32.55 14.24 14.25
N GLU A 273 -33.03 15.50 14.28
CA GLU A 273 -32.19 16.69 14.15
C GLU A 273 -31.12 16.76 15.25
N ALA A 274 -31.49 16.42 16.49
CA ALA A 274 -30.56 16.38 17.62
C ALA A 274 -29.52 15.26 17.47
N ALA A 275 -29.91 14.09 16.95
CA ALA A 275 -28.99 13.00 16.65
C ALA A 275 -27.99 13.38 15.54
N ALA A 276 -28.46 14.04 14.47
CA ALA A 276 -27.58 14.56 13.42
C ALA A 276 -26.60 15.60 13.98
N ALA A 277 -27.06 16.51 14.83
CA ALA A 277 -26.19 17.49 15.48
C ALA A 277 -25.19 16.83 16.45
N ALA A 278 -25.58 15.78 17.17
CA ALA A 278 -24.67 15.01 18.01
C ALA A 278 -23.57 14.33 17.18
N ARG A 279 -23.92 13.73 16.03
CA ARG A 279 -22.93 13.15 15.12
C ARG A 279 -21.96 14.19 14.57
N VAL A 280 -22.44 15.39 14.22
CA VAL A 280 -21.55 16.48 13.81
C VAL A 280 -20.63 16.92 14.96
N GLN A 281 -21.11 16.94 16.20
CA GLN A 281 -20.27 17.22 17.37
C GLN A 281 -19.16 16.17 17.54
N GLU A 282 -19.49 14.88 17.42
CA GLU A 282 -18.49 13.81 17.47
C GLU A 282 -17.41 14.01 16.40
N LEU A 283 -17.80 14.35 15.17
CA LEU A 283 -16.86 14.61 14.07
C LEU A 283 -15.94 15.82 14.37
N VAL A 284 -16.43 16.84 15.06
CA VAL A 284 -15.64 17.99 15.53
C VAL A 284 -14.63 17.56 16.59
N ASP A 285 -15.07 16.79 17.58
CA ASP A 285 -14.25 16.34 18.71
C ASP A 285 -13.16 15.37 18.23
N GLU A 286 -13.49 14.46 17.34
CA GLU A 286 -12.54 13.56 16.67
C GLU A 286 -11.47 14.34 15.88
N ASP A 287 -11.85 15.40 15.17
CA ASP A 287 -10.89 16.23 14.43
C ASP A 287 -9.96 17.01 15.37
N ALA A 288 -10.48 17.49 16.50
CA ALA A 288 -9.72 18.16 17.54
C ALA A 288 -8.71 17.20 18.21
N ASN A 289 -9.13 15.97 18.52
CA ASN A 289 -8.27 14.95 19.10
C ASN A 289 -7.12 14.59 18.13
N ALA A 290 -7.43 14.38 16.85
CA ALA A 290 -6.42 14.09 15.83
C ALA A 290 -5.41 15.24 15.65
N GLU A 291 -5.86 16.49 15.79
CA GLU A 291 -4.98 17.66 15.77
C GLU A 291 -4.08 17.73 17.00
N GLU A 292 -4.61 17.43 18.19
CA GLU A 292 -3.81 17.36 19.41
C GLU A 292 -2.73 16.27 19.33
N GLU A 293 -3.08 15.06 18.88
CA GLU A 293 -2.13 13.96 18.67
C GLU A 293 -1.01 14.36 17.70
N ALA A 294 -1.35 15.02 16.59
CA ALA A 294 -0.37 15.50 15.62
C ALA A 294 0.56 16.57 16.22
N ALA A 295 0.02 17.48 17.04
CA ALA A 295 0.80 18.50 17.72
C ALA A 295 1.77 17.88 18.73
N GLN A 296 1.33 16.87 19.48
CA GLN A 296 2.17 16.12 20.41
C GLN A 296 3.27 15.34 19.68
N ALA A 297 2.96 14.65 18.58
CA ALA A 297 3.93 13.92 17.77
C ALA A 297 5.01 14.85 17.20
N ARG A 298 4.61 16.00 16.64
CA ARG A 298 5.55 17.02 16.15
C ARG A 298 6.44 17.56 17.26
N ALA A 299 5.86 17.86 18.43
CA ALA A 299 6.64 18.33 19.57
C ALA A 299 7.66 17.29 20.06
N ALA A 300 7.33 15.99 20.00
CA ALA A 300 8.27 14.91 20.31
C ALA A 300 9.45 14.86 19.32
N VAL A 301 9.20 15.05 18.02
CA VAL A 301 10.25 15.14 17.00
C VAL A 301 11.16 16.34 17.25
N LEU A 302 10.60 17.52 17.46
CA LEU A 302 11.39 18.74 17.73
C LEU A 302 12.20 18.65 19.03
N LYS A 303 11.65 17.98 20.05
CA LYS A 303 12.38 17.71 21.30
C LYS A 303 13.54 16.75 21.07
N ARG A 304 13.35 15.72 20.25
CA ARG A 304 14.38 14.73 19.92
C ARG A 304 15.45 15.28 18.98
N TYR A 305 15.08 16.17 18.06
CA TYR A 305 15.96 16.77 17.05
C TYR A 305 15.83 18.30 17.04
N PRO A 306 16.42 19.02 18.02
CA PRO A 306 16.28 20.47 18.15
C PRO A 306 16.81 21.29 16.98
N MET A 307 17.68 20.69 16.16
CA MET A 307 18.32 21.34 15.02
C MET A 307 17.47 21.32 13.75
N CYS A 308 16.42 20.49 13.68
CA CYS A 308 15.54 20.49 12.53
C CYS A 308 14.72 21.80 12.44
N ALA A 309 14.27 22.13 11.23
CA ALA A 309 13.39 23.27 11.02
C ALA A 309 12.06 23.12 11.77
N ARG A 310 11.33 24.23 11.94
CA ARG A 310 10.04 24.21 12.66
C ARG A 310 8.95 23.44 11.90
N ASP A 311 9.05 23.37 10.57
CA ASP A 311 8.12 22.69 9.65
C ASP A 311 8.50 21.21 9.43
N VAL A 312 8.74 20.46 10.51
CA VAL A 312 8.99 19.01 10.44
C VAL A 312 7.74 18.18 10.70
N THR A 313 7.70 17.03 10.03
CA THR A 313 6.64 16.03 10.17
C THR A 313 7.15 14.83 10.97
N GLU A 314 6.24 13.94 11.34
CA GLU A 314 6.57 12.71 12.09
C GLU A 314 7.55 11.78 11.34
N ALA A 315 7.65 11.90 10.01
CA ALA A 315 8.58 11.13 9.18
C ALA A 315 10.04 11.36 9.59
N VAL A 316 10.40 12.58 9.96
CA VAL A 316 11.72 12.94 10.49
C VAL A 316 12.00 12.18 11.80
N GLY A 317 10.95 11.93 12.59
CA GLY A 317 10.99 11.11 13.81
C GLY A 317 11.47 9.68 13.57
N LYS A 318 11.13 9.11 12.40
CA LYS A 318 11.31 7.70 12.04
C LYS A 318 12.55 7.45 11.16
N ASP A 319 13.28 8.50 10.75
CA ASP A 319 14.47 8.35 9.91
C ASP A 319 15.66 7.77 10.69
N ALA A 320 16.15 6.60 10.24
CA ALA A 320 17.24 5.88 10.89
C ALA A 320 18.59 6.64 10.84
N MET A 321 18.81 7.44 9.78
CA MET A 321 20.03 8.23 9.63
C MET A 321 20.05 9.39 10.64
N LEU A 322 18.93 10.10 10.83
CA LEU A 322 18.79 11.11 11.87
C LEU A 322 18.94 10.54 13.28
N ALA A 323 18.40 9.35 13.53
CA ALA A 323 18.60 8.66 14.82
C ALA A 323 20.09 8.39 15.08
N SER A 324 20.83 7.96 14.06
CA SER A 324 22.28 7.70 14.15
C SER A 324 23.09 8.99 14.35
N LEU A 325 22.75 10.06 13.61
CA LEU A 325 23.40 11.36 13.76
C LEU A 325 23.13 12.00 15.14
N ALA A 326 21.93 11.82 15.69
CA ALA A 326 21.61 12.28 17.04
C ALA A 326 22.40 11.53 18.13
N ALA A 327 22.61 10.22 17.97
CA ALA A 327 23.47 9.46 18.87
C ALA A 327 24.94 9.94 18.81
N LEU A 328 25.43 10.25 17.61
CA LEU A 328 26.76 10.84 17.43
C LEU A 328 26.86 12.23 18.06
N HIS A 329 25.86 13.10 17.85
CA HIS A 329 25.80 14.43 18.48
C HIS A 329 25.83 14.35 20.00
N ALA A 330 25.03 13.45 20.60
CA ALA A 330 25.02 13.21 22.04
C ALA A 330 26.39 12.75 22.58
N GLY A 331 27.12 11.92 21.82
CA GLY A 331 28.49 11.53 22.17
C GLY A 331 29.47 12.70 22.13
N LEU A 332 29.39 13.55 21.11
CA LEU A 332 30.28 14.72 20.95
C LEU A 332 30.02 15.81 21.99
N LEU A 333 28.79 15.91 22.51
CA LEU A 333 28.42 16.82 23.60
C LEU A 333 29.11 16.51 24.95
N SER A 334 29.77 15.36 25.08
CA SER A 334 30.54 15.03 26.30
C SER A 334 31.74 15.96 26.53
N ASP A 335 32.36 16.48 25.47
CA ASP A 335 33.38 17.53 25.53
C ASP A 335 33.24 18.54 24.37
N PRO A 336 32.34 19.52 24.50
CA PRO A 336 32.03 20.47 23.44
C PRO A 336 33.21 21.39 23.07
N SER A 337 34.16 21.57 23.99
CA SER A 337 35.28 22.49 23.81
C SER A 337 36.31 21.93 22.82
N VAL A 338 36.53 20.62 22.87
CA VAL A 338 37.42 19.89 21.96
C VAL A 338 36.70 19.51 20.67
N ASN A 339 35.40 19.18 20.75
CA ASN A 339 34.60 18.70 19.63
C ASN A 339 33.87 19.80 18.86
N GLY A 340 34.34 21.05 18.90
CA GLY A 340 33.65 22.18 18.26
C GLY A 340 33.38 21.99 16.76
N THR A 341 34.39 21.57 15.98
CA THR A 341 34.21 21.36 14.54
C THR A 341 33.39 20.11 14.20
N PRO A 342 33.63 18.92 14.80
CA PRO A 342 32.77 17.76 14.57
C PRO A 342 31.31 17.99 14.98
N LEU A 343 31.06 18.75 16.06
CA LEU A 343 29.70 19.08 16.49
C LEU A 343 28.98 19.93 15.45
N ALA A 344 29.65 20.96 14.93
CA ALA A 344 29.10 21.81 13.86
C ALA A 344 28.81 21.01 12.58
N ASP A 345 29.69 20.09 12.19
CA ASP A 345 29.52 19.23 11.02
C ASP A 345 28.35 18.27 11.18
N VAL A 346 28.22 17.64 12.36
CA VAL A 346 27.09 16.74 12.66
C VAL A 346 25.77 17.51 12.68
N GLU A 347 25.73 18.69 13.29
CA GLU A 347 24.54 19.54 13.26
C GLU A 347 24.19 19.99 11.84
N ALA A 348 25.19 20.32 11.01
CA ALA A 348 24.97 20.69 9.60
C ALA A 348 24.37 19.51 8.83
N ARG A 349 24.91 18.30 9.01
CA ARG A 349 24.39 17.10 8.37
C ARG A 349 22.99 16.73 8.88
N MET A 350 22.70 16.94 10.16
CA MET A 350 21.35 16.77 10.71
C MET A 350 20.37 17.73 10.04
N ARG A 351 20.70 19.04 9.93
CA ARG A 351 19.86 20.02 9.23
C ARG A 351 19.61 19.63 7.78
N GLU A 352 20.64 19.21 7.07
CA GLU A 352 20.56 18.75 5.68
C GLU A 352 19.68 17.50 5.55
N ARG A 353 19.85 16.50 6.43
CA ARG A 353 19.04 15.29 6.41
C ARG A 353 17.57 15.55 6.73
N CYS A 354 17.24 16.42 7.69
CA CYS A 354 15.84 16.80 7.93
C CYS A 354 15.23 17.41 6.65
N ALA A 355 15.98 18.26 5.93
CA ALA A 355 15.53 18.85 4.67
C ALA A 355 15.42 17.81 3.53
N GLU A 356 16.32 16.83 3.43
CA GLU A 356 16.23 15.71 2.49
C GLU A 356 14.96 14.89 2.71
N VAL A 357 14.67 14.51 3.96
CA VAL A 357 13.48 13.72 4.32
C VAL A 357 12.19 14.47 3.93
N GLU A 358 12.10 15.76 4.29
CA GLU A 358 10.94 16.58 3.95
C GLU A 358 10.83 16.89 2.44
N SER A 359 11.95 17.10 1.75
CA SER A 359 11.96 17.36 0.30
C SER A 359 11.65 16.12 -0.54
N GLY A 360 12.16 14.95 -0.14
CA GLY A 360 11.84 13.66 -0.77
C GLY A 360 10.34 13.34 -0.69
N ARG A 361 9.74 13.56 0.49
CA ARG A 361 8.28 13.50 0.68
C ARG A 361 7.53 14.45 -0.26
N ARG A 362 7.99 15.70 -0.38
CA ARG A 362 7.35 16.72 -1.25
C ARG A 362 7.48 16.38 -2.75
N GLN A 363 8.56 15.72 -3.17
CA GLN A 363 8.76 15.29 -4.56
C GLN A 363 7.88 14.10 -4.94
N GLN A 364 7.68 13.12 -4.04
CA GLN A 364 6.73 12.02 -4.26
C GLN A 364 5.31 12.53 -4.49
N ARG A 365 4.86 13.55 -3.73
CA ARG A 365 3.54 14.19 -3.92
C ARG A 365 3.34 14.88 -5.27
N ARG A 366 4.40 15.46 -5.86
CA ARG A 366 4.33 16.18 -7.15
C ARG A 366 4.30 15.26 -8.37
N ARG A 367 4.66 13.98 -8.22
CA ARG A 367 4.66 13.00 -9.33
C ARG A 367 3.29 12.38 -9.62
N ARG A 368 2.22 12.79 -8.93
CA ARG A 368 0.85 12.34 -9.21
C ARG A 368 0.15 13.27 -10.22
N PRO A 369 -0.22 12.79 -11.43
CA PRO A 369 -0.98 13.58 -12.40
C PRO A 369 -2.47 13.68 -12.00
N ALA A 370 -3.12 14.79 -12.35
CA ALA A 370 -4.57 14.92 -12.31
C ALA A 370 -5.21 14.00 -13.36
N ASN A 371 -5.95 12.96 -12.92
CA ASN A 371 -6.78 12.09 -13.76
C ASN A 371 -8.17 11.88 -13.10
N PRO A 372 -9.23 11.58 -13.88
CA PRO A 372 -10.64 11.57 -13.44
C PRO A 372 -10.99 10.36 -12.55
N PRO A 373 -12.15 10.33 -11.87
CA PRO A 373 -12.35 9.49 -10.71
C PRO A 373 -12.72 8.04 -11.07
N ARG A 374 -11.92 7.07 -10.60
CA ARG A 374 -12.26 5.72 -10.08
C ARG A 374 -10.94 5.00 -9.75
N LEU A 375 -10.58 4.94 -8.48
CA LEU A 375 -10.84 3.92 -7.45
C LEU A 375 -9.73 2.87 -7.44
N LEU A 376 -8.90 2.96 -6.40
CA LEU A 376 -7.72 2.15 -6.03
C LEU A 376 -6.41 2.49 -6.77
N ASP A 377 -5.52 3.18 -6.05
CA ASP A 377 -4.14 3.50 -6.47
C ASP A 377 -3.20 3.33 -5.26
N MET A 378 -2.48 2.20 -5.24
CA MET A 378 -1.40 1.82 -4.32
C MET A 378 -0.11 1.83 -5.16
N ASN A 379 0.89 2.67 -4.92
CA ASN A 379 1.88 2.54 -3.84
C ASN A 379 2.74 3.80 -3.71
N ASP A 380 3.07 4.17 -2.48
CA ASP A 380 4.36 4.78 -2.10
C ASP A 380 4.76 4.19 -0.73
N VAL A 381 6.05 3.87 -0.55
CA VAL A 381 6.66 3.01 0.48
C VAL A 381 6.19 3.27 1.93
N ALA A 382 5.85 2.16 2.59
CA ALA A 382 5.38 2.04 3.96
C ALA A 382 6.45 2.37 5.02
N LEU A 383 6.07 3.20 5.99
CA LEU A 383 6.48 2.99 7.39
C LEU A 383 5.64 1.81 7.92
N GLU A 384 6.04 1.11 8.99
CA GLU A 384 5.37 -0.09 9.56
C GLU A 384 3.85 0.02 9.89
N SER A 385 3.22 1.14 9.55
CA SER A 385 1.78 1.42 9.62
C SER A 385 1.15 1.94 8.30
N GLY A 386 1.82 1.86 7.15
CA GLY A 386 1.22 2.19 5.84
C GLY A 386 0.84 3.67 5.61
N GLU A 387 1.57 4.64 6.18
CA GLU A 387 1.22 6.06 6.03
C GLU A 387 2.35 6.99 5.53
N LEU A 388 2.12 7.65 4.39
CA LEU A 388 2.91 8.79 3.89
C LEU A 388 2.19 10.15 4.04
N ASP A 389 1.60 10.39 5.22
CA ASP A 389 0.70 11.52 5.39
C ASP A 389 1.23 12.71 6.19
N ASP A 390 1.08 13.87 5.56
CA ASP A 390 0.91 15.17 6.20
C ASP A 390 -0.23 15.16 7.21
N TYR A 391 -0.17 16.00 8.24
CA TYR A 391 -1.29 16.21 9.16
C TYR A 391 -2.60 16.48 8.39
N HIS A 392 -2.55 17.29 7.32
CA HIS A 392 -3.68 17.53 6.43
C HIS A 392 -4.15 16.32 5.62
N SER A 393 -3.26 15.35 5.37
CA SER A 393 -3.59 14.13 4.64
C SER A 393 -4.15 13.07 5.60
N ARG A 394 -3.59 12.90 6.82
CA ARG A 394 -4.18 12.07 7.89
C ARG A 394 -5.54 12.59 8.30
N ARG A 395 -5.68 13.89 8.53
CA ARG A 395 -6.96 14.56 8.81
C ARG A 395 -7.98 14.32 7.69
N HIS A 396 -7.54 14.24 6.43
CA HIS A 396 -8.42 13.96 5.28
C HIS A 396 -8.66 12.46 5.03
N ARG A 397 -7.71 11.58 5.33
CA ARG A 397 -7.84 10.11 5.27
C ARG A 397 -8.69 9.60 6.42
N HIS A 398 -8.56 10.14 7.62
CA HIS A 398 -9.48 9.90 8.73
C HIS A 398 -10.92 10.31 8.34
N ARG A 399 -11.08 11.48 7.67
CA ARG A 399 -12.36 11.92 7.09
C ARG A 399 -12.86 11.10 5.89
N ARG A 400 -12.01 10.31 5.22
CA ARG A 400 -12.36 9.45 4.05
C ARG A 400 -12.39 7.95 4.36
N GLY A 401 -11.70 7.51 5.40
CA GLY A 401 -11.63 6.14 5.89
C GLY A 401 -12.92 5.74 6.62
N ARG A 402 -13.69 6.75 7.06
CA ARG A 402 -15.10 6.64 7.46
C ARG A 402 -16.08 6.32 6.32
N ILE A 403 -15.59 5.80 5.19
CA ILE A 403 -16.40 5.26 4.07
C ILE A 403 -16.34 3.73 4.05
N LEU A 404 -15.64 3.08 4.98
CA LEU A 404 -15.64 1.62 5.12
C LEU A 404 -15.79 1.26 6.60
N ASP A 405 -16.94 1.63 7.17
CA ASP A 405 -17.47 1.01 8.38
C ASP A 405 -18.98 0.91 8.23
N ALA A 406 -19.47 -0.32 8.39
CA ALA A 406 -20.85 -0.79 8.45
C ALA A 406 -21.98 0.14 7.96
N GLN A 407 -22.67 -0.32 6.89
CA GLN A 407 -23.94 0.16 6.31
C GLN A 407 -23.79 0.97 5.01
N GLU A 408 -23.93 0.27 3.87
CA GLU A 408 -24.75 0.64 2.69
C GLU A 408 -24.37 -0.24 1.49
N VAL A 409 -24.90 -1.47 1.45
CA VAL A 409 -25.11 -2.18 0.18
C VAL A 409 -26.48 -1.76 -0.33
N PRO A 410 -26.61 -1.21 -1.56
CA PRO A 410 -27.90 -0.93 -2.16
C PRO A 410 -28.76 -2.19 -2.17
N MET A 411 -30.01 -2.06 -1.69
CA MET A 411 -31.04 -3.08 -1.78
C MET A 411 -31.39 -3.38 -3.24
N ASP A 412 -30.60 -4.21 -3.90
CA ASP A 412 -31.01 -4.90 -5.13
C ASP A 412 -30.84 -6.41 -4.93
N THR A 413 -31.98 -7.01 -4.57
CA THR A 413 -32.30 -8.46 -4.63
C THR A 413 -31.19 -9.41 -4.18
N ALA A 414 -31.29 -9.83 -2.92
CA ALA A 414 -30.62 -11.00 -2.37
C ALA A 414 -30.75 -12.21 -3.33
N GLY A 415 -29.68 -12.48 -4.06
CA GLY A 415 -29.45 -13.79 -4.67
C GLY A 415 -28.84 -14.69 -3.62
N GLU A 416 -29.69 -15.44 -2.92
CA GLU A 416 -29.28 -16.50 -2.00
C GLU A 416 -28.23 -17.41 -2.67
N VAL A 417 -27.04 -17.49 -2.09
CA VAL A 417 -26.06 -18.51 -2.45
C VAL A 417 -26.45 -19.79 -1.71
N HIS A 418 -27.50 -20.46 -2.19
CA HIS A 418 -27.77 -21.83 -1.75
C HIS A 418 -26.66 -22.75 -2.32
N GLU A 419 -25.81 -23.29 -1.44
CA GLU A 419 -24.98 -24.46 -1.73
C GLU A 419 -25.89 -25.66 -2.00
N GLN A 420 -26.28 -25.86 -3.27
CA GLN A 420 -26.98 -27.07 -3.66
C GLN A 420 -25.98 -28.22 -3.77
N GLN A 421 -26.06 -29.14 -2.81
CA GLN A 421 -25.48 -30.49 -2.83
C GLN A 421 -25.93 -31.23 -4.09
N GLY A 422 -25.17 -31.08 -5.18
CA GLY A 422 -25.55 -31.60 -6.49
C GLY A 422 -24.49 -31.37 -7.58
N GLU A 423 -23.20 -31.47 -7.25
CA GLU A 423 -22.09 -31.14 -8.16
C GLU A 423 -21.90 -32.09 -9.37
N THR A 424 -22.75 -33.10 -9.56
CA THR A 424 -22.63 -34.02 -10.69
C THR A 424 -23.28 -33.52 -12.00
N LYS A 425 -24.08 -32.44 -11.97
CA LYS A 425 -24.83 -31.94 -13.15
C LYS A 425 -24.35 -30.60 -13.75
N LEU A 426 -23.20 -30.06 -13.34
CA LEU A 426 -22.69 -28.80 -13.90
C LEU A 426 -21.80 -29.01 -15.13
N LEU A 427 -21.81 -28.02 -16.05
CA LEU A 427 -21.03 -27.98 -17.30
C LEU A 427 -19.51 -28.15 -17.04
N PRO A 428 -18.71 -28.67 -18.00
CA PRO A 428 -17.28 -28.98 -17.79
C PRO A 428 -16.43 -27.79 -17.30
N ARG A 429 -16.70 -26.57 -17.79
CA ARG A 429 -16.04 -25.33 -17.33
C ARG A 429 -16.38 -24.96 -15.89
N SER A 430 -17.58 -25.29 -15.43
CA SER A 430 -18.04 -25.05 -14.06
C SER A 430 -17.41 -26.02 -13.07
N ARG A 431 -17.04 -27.23 -13.51
CA ARG A 431 -16.37 -28.25 -12.68
C ARG A 431 -14.92 -27.89 -12.34
N HIS A 432 -14.19 -27.26 -13.27
CA HIS A 432 -12.82 -26.80 -13.01
C HIS A 432 -12.78 -25.69 -11.96
N VAL A 433 -13.68 -24.71 -12.04
CA VAL A 433 -13.76 -23.62 -11.05
C VAL A 433 -14.24 -24.14 -9.71
N ALA A 434 -15.16 -25.12 -9.68
CA ALA A 434 -15.56 -25.77 -8.44
C ALA A 434 -14.40 -26.54 -7.79
N ALA A 435 -13.62 -27.30 -8.56
CA ALA A 435 -12.43 -27.97 -8.07
C ALA A 435 -11.39 -26.99 -7.51
N LEU A 436 -11.18 -25.85 -8.19
CA LEU A 436 -10.26 -24.79 -7.73
C LEU A 436 -10.68 -24.17 -6.40
N ARG A 437 -11.99 -23.98 -6.15
CA ARG A 437 -12.48 -23.50 -4.84
C ARG A 437 -12.19 -24.48 -3.70
N HIS A 438 -12.34 -25.77 -3.99
CA HIS A 438 -12.14 -26.83 -3.00
C HIS A 438 -10.65 -27.04 -2.68
N SER A 439 -9.75 -26.64 -3.58
CA SER A 439 -8.30 -26.72 -3.39
C SER A 439 -7.64 -25.40 -2.97
N ASP A 440 -8.32 -24.25 -3.07
CA ASP A 440 -7.74 -22.92 -2.75
C ASP A 440 -7.68 -22.69 -1.22
N PRO A 441 -6.47 -22.53 -0.62
CA PRO A 441 -6.33 -22.42 0.83
C PRO A 441 -7.09 -21.24 1.43
N TYR A 442 -6.99 -20.06 0.81
CA TYR A 442 -7.66 -18.84 1.29
C TYR A 442 -9.19 -18.96 1.23
N TYR A 443 -9.75 -19.52 0.15
CA TYR A 443 -11.19 -19.79 0.08
C TYR A 443 -11.65 -20.78 1.17
N GLN A 444 -10.84 -21.79 1.51
CA GLN A 444 -11.14 -22.71 2.61
C GLN A 444 -11.09 -22.02 3.99
N GLU A 445 -10.18 -21.07 4.19
CA GLU A 445 -10.14 -20.24 5.40
C GLU A 445 -11.39 -19.37 5.53
N LEU A 446 -11.86 -18.77 4.44
CA LEU A 446 -13.12 -18.02 4.42
C LEU A 446 -14.33 -18.92 4.71
N VAL A 447 -14.37 -20.13 4.15
CA VAL A 447 -15.40 -21.13 4.48
C VAL A 447 -15.37 -21.49 5.96
N ALA A 448 -14.18 -21.74 6.53
CA ALA A 448 -14.03 -22.06 7.94
C ALA A 448 -14.43 -20.90 8.85
N LEU A 449 -14.08 -19.66 8.48
CA LEU A 449 -14.47 -18.44 9.19
C LEU A 449 -15.99 -18.25 9.16
N ARG A 450 -16.62 -18.37 7.99
CA ARG A 450 -18.07 -18.34 7.84
C ARG A 450 -18.73 -19.40 8.73
N ASP A 451 -18.28 -20.65 8.65
CA ASP A 451 -18.82 -21.75 9.44
C ASP A 451 -18.62 -21.53 10.95
N SER A 452 -17.53 -20.88 11.37
CA SER A 452 -17.29 -20.49 12.77
C SER A 452 -18.30 -19.43 13.22
N LEU A 453 -18.46 -18.37 12.43
CA LEU A 453 -19.39 -17.28 12.72
C LEU A 453 -20.85 -17.76 12.80
N VAL A 454 -21.24 -18.67 11.91
CA VAL A 454 -22.55 -19.33 11.91
C VAL A 454 -22.74 -20.20 13.15
N LYS A 455 -21.72 -20.96 13.56
CA LYS A 455 -21.77 -21.83 14.75
C LYS A 455 -21.84 -21.05 16.06
N GLU A 456 -21.22 -19.87 16.12
CA GLU A 456 -21.21 -19.02 17.31
C GLU A 456 -22.58 -18.41 17.58
N ASP A 457 -23.09 -17.60 16.64
CA ASP A 457 -24.47 -17.09 16.65
C ASP A 457 -24.77 -16.42 15.29
N GLU A 458 -25.56 -17.09 14.46
CA GLU A 458 -25.90 -16.63 13.11
C GLU A 458 -26.62 -15.27 13.09
N ALA A 459 -27.44 -14.97 14.11
CA ALA A 459 -28.22 -13.73 14.15
C ALA A 459 -27.36 -12.54 14.58
N VAL A 460 -26.43 -12.74 15.54
CA VAL A 460 -25.50 -11.69 16.01
C VAL A 460 -24.39 -11.45 14.98
N ASN A 461 -23.92 -12.50 14.31
CA ASN A 461 -22.83 -12.42 13.35
C ASN A 461 -23.28 -12.23 11.89
N ALA A 462 -24.57 -11.95 11.65
CA ALA A 462 -25.14 -11.87 10.30
C ALA A 462 -24.35 -10.94 9.36
N ASP A 463 -23.85 -9.81 9.88
CA ASP A 463 -23.09 -8.84 9.10
C ASP A 463 -21.68 -9.35 8.78
N GLY A 464 -21.03 -10.03 9.73
CA GLY A 464 -19.74 -10.69 9.55
C GLY A 464 -19.82 -11.86 8.58
N ILE A 465 -20.87 -12.69 8.69
CA ILE A 465 -21.14 -13.80 7.76
C ILE A 465 -21.32 -13.26 6.33
N ARG A 466 -22.11 -12.20 6.14
CA ARG A 466 -22.28 -11.57 4.81
C ARG A 466 -20.97 -11.01 4.26
N CYS A 467 -20.14 -10.39 5.11
CA CYS A 467 -18.84 -9.88 4.71
C CYS A 467 -17.93 -11.01 4.20
N VAL A 468 -17.85 -12.12 4.94
CA VAL A 468 -17.08 -13.30 4.54
C VAL A 468 -17.65 -13.93 3.27
N GLU A 469 -18.97 -13.99 3.11
CA GLU A 469 -19.60 -14.50 1.89
C GLU A 469 -19.34 -13.63 0.65
N GLU A 470 -19.25 -12.31 0.78
CA GLU A 470 -18.82 -11.43 -0.31
C GLU A 470 -17.33 -11.63 -0.64
N GLN A 471 -16.45 -11.76 0.38
CA GLN A 471 -15.04 -12.13 0.15
C GLN A 471 -14.91 -13.47 -0.57
N MET A 472 -15.76 -14.46 -0.25
CA MET A 472 -15.83 -15.73 -0.96
C MET A 472 -16.26 -15.53 -2.43
N LYS A 473 -17.22 -14.66 -2.71
CA LYS A 473 -17.65 -14.35 -4.10
C LYS A 473 -16.54 -13.66 -4.88
N ASP A 474 -15.83 -12.72 -4.27
CA ASP A 474 -14.71 -12.01 -4.88
C ASP A 474 -13.54 -12.96 -5.16
N ARG A 475 -13.17 -13.82 -4.21
CA ARG A 475 -12.14 -14.85 -4.42
C ARG A 475 -12.52 -15.80 -5.55
N VAL A 476 -13.81 -16.18 -5.66
CA VAL A 476 -14.30 -16.99 -6.78
C VAL A 476 -14.18 -16.26 -8.12
N ALA A 477 -14.44 -14.96 -8.15
CA ALA A 477 -14.28 -14.15 -9.35
C ALA A 477 -12.80 -14.04 -9.75
N GLN A 478 -11.91 -13.86 -8.77
CA GLN A 478 -10.45 -13.87 -8.95
C GLN A 478 -9.97 -15.21 -9.52
N LEU A 479 -10.32 -16.35 -8.89
CA LEU A 479 -9.95 -17.68 -9.38
C LEU A 479 -10.44 -17.96 -10.81
N ARG A 480 -11.61 -17.43 -11.19
CA ARG A 480 -12.11 -17.50 -12.58
C ARG A 480 -11.29 -16.66 -13.54
N SER A 481 -10.91 -15.45 -13.13
CA SER A 481 -10.04 -14.56 -13.91
C SER A 481 -8.68 -15.21 -14.11
N ASP A 482 -8.07 -15.72 -13.05
CA ASP A 482 -6.77 -16.38 -13.08
C ASP A 482 -6.78 -17.65 -13.93
N ALA A 483 -7.84 -18.46 -13.86
CA ALA A 483 -7.99 -19.61 -14.75
C ALA A 483 -8.13 -19.22 -16.23
N ALA A 484 -8.71 -18.05 -16.54
CA ALA A 484 -8.77 -17.53 -17.90
C ALA A 484 -7.41 -17.00 -18.36
N ARG A 485 -6.69 -16.28 -17.48
CA ARG A 485 -5.34 -15.76 -17.73
C ARG A 485 -4.32 -16.88 -17.93
N ALA A 486 -4.36 -17.91 -17.10
CA ALA A 486 -3.49 -19.08 -17.26
C ALA A 486 -3.69 -19.78 -18.61
N ARG A 487 -4.95 -19.93 -19.05
CA ARG A 487 -5.26 -20.46 -20.39
C ARG A 487 -4.79 -19.54 -21.51
N ALA A 488 -4.88 -18.23 -21.34
CA ALA A 488 -4.38 -17.28 -22.33
C ALA A 488 -2.86 -17.38 -22.48
N ALA A 489 -2.12 -17.51 -21.37
CA ALA A 489 -0.68 -17.73 -21.37
C ALA A 489 -0.31 -19.06 -22.03
N GLU A 490 -0.97 -20.17 -21.67
CA GLU A 490 -0.73 -21.48 -22.29
C GLU A 490 -0.97 -21.44 -23.81
N MET A 491 -2.06 -20.81 -24.25
CA MET A 491 -2.33 -20.64 -25.67
C MET A 491 -1.33 -19.71 -26.37
N ARG A 492 -0.79 -18.69 -25.68
CA ARG A 492 0.26 -17.82 -26.23
C ARG A 492 1.55 -18.60 -26.45
N ALA A 493 1.97 -19.39 -25.46
CA ALA A 493 3.13 -20.27 -25.58
C ALA A 493 2.95 -21.30 -26.70
N GLU A 494 1.77 -21.89 -26.81
CA GLU A 494 1.43 -22.82 -27.90
C GLU A 494 1.52 -22.13 -29.28
N VAL A 495 0.96 -20.92 -29.43
CA VAL A 495 1.05 -20.15 -30.67
C VAL A 495 2.50 -19.78 -31.00
N ALA A 496 3.33 -19.46 -29.98
CA ALA A 496 4.74 -19.18 -30.16
C ALA A 496 5.51 -20.41 -30.68
N LEU A 497 5.26 -21.60 -30.10
CA LEU A 497 5.84 -22.87 -30.58
C LEU A 497 5.38 -23.21 -31.99
N GLN A 498 4.10 -23.02 -32.31
CA GLN A 498 3.57 -23.24 -33.66
C GLN A 498 4.19 -22.28 -34.69
N ALA A 499 4.41 -21.01 -34.31
CA ALA A 499 5.08 -20.04 -35.18
C ALA A 499 6.55 -20.41 -35.42
N ARG A 500 7.22 -20.97 -34.40
CA ARG A 500 8.63 -21.40 -34.46
C ARG A 500 8.80 -22.69 -35.26
N TYR A 501 7.89 -23.65 -35.08
CA TYR A 501 7.90 -24.97 -35.73
C TYR A 501 6.62 -25.23 -36.56
N PRO A 502 6.33 -24.42 -37.59
CA PRO A 502 5.06 -24.49 -38.34
C PRO A 502 4.85 -25.82 -39.07
N PHE A 503 5.91 -26.60 -39.23
CA PHE A 503 5.89 -27.90 -39.90
C PHE A 503 5.36 -29.04 -39.02
N LEU A 504 5.31 -28.88 -37.68
CA LEU A 504 4.77 -29.88 -36.75
C LEU A 504 3.23 -29.93 -36.75
N GLY A 505 2.57 -28.85 -37.14
CA GLY A 505 1.11 -28.70 -37.00
C GLY A 505 0.70 -28.29 -35.58
N PRO A 506 -0.61 -28.19 -35.30
CA PRO A 506 -1.12 -27.70 -34.02
C PRO A 506 -1.03 -28.72 -32.88
N THR A 507 -0.86 -30.00 -33.18
CA THR A 507 -0.65 -31.08 -32.20
C THR A 507 0.27 -32.15 -32.78
N VAL A 508 1.01 -32.84 -31.91
CA VAL A 508 1.80 -34.01 -32.26
C VAL A 508 1.10 -35.23 -31.66
N THR A 509 0.62 -36.13 -32.52
CA THR A 509 -0.11 -37.34 -32.10
C THR A 509 -1.30 -37.09 -31.16
N GLY A 510 -1.89 -35.88 -31.22
CA GLY A 510 -3.02 -35.48 -30.37
C GLY A 510 -2.66 -34.60 -29.17
N GLU A 511 -1.38 -34.48 -28.84
CA GLU A 511 -0.86 -33.65 -27.73
C GLU A 511 -0.46 -32.25 -28.19
N MET A 512 -0.68 -31.24 -27.35
CA MET A 512 -0.25 -29.85 -27.58
C MET A 512 1.27 -29.73 -27.50
N LEU A 513 1.88 -28.84 -28.30
CA LEU A 513 3.33 -28.72 -28.38
C LEU A 513 3.95 -28.31 -27.03
N THR A 514 3.23 -27.51 -26.23
CA THR A 514 3.61 -27.15 -24.86
C THR A 514 3.76 -28.37 -23.95
N VAL A 515 2.85 -29.35 -24.05
CA VAL A 515 2.85 -30.57 -23.21
C VAL A 515 3.93 -31.57 -23.64
N VAL A 516 4.34 -31.55 -24.91
CA VAL A 516 5.41 -32.43 -25.42
C VAL A 516 6.79 -32.05 -24.87
N GLY A 517 7.01 -30.81 -24.41
CA GLY A 517 8.30 -30.42 -23.83
C GLY A 517 9.46 -30.42 -24.84
N LEU A 518 9.18 -30.03 -26.10
CA LEU A 518 10.13 -30.11 -27.21
C LEU A 518 11.47 -29.42 -26.94
N GLU A 519 11.46 -28.33 -26.17
CA GLU A 519 12.64 -27.50 -25.92
C GLU A 519 13.52 -28.05 -24.79
N ASP A 520 13.03 -29.03 -24.02
CA ASP A 520 13.81 -29.75 -23.00
C ASP A 520 14.56 -30.96 -23.59
N ASP A 521 14.15 -31.46 -24.76
CA ASP A 521 14.81 -32.58 -25.44
C ASP A 521 16.05 -32.13 -26.22
N ALA A 522 17.23 -32.55 -25.76
CA ALA A 522 18.51 -32.18 -26.37
C ALA A 522 18.63 -32.62 -27.84
N VAL A 523 17.99 -33.73 -28.22
CA VAL A 523 18.00 -34.21 -29.62
C VAL A 523 17.16 -33.27 -30.49
N PHE A 524 15.95 -32.94 -30.07
CA PHE A 524 15.08 -32.02 -30.77
C PHE A 524 15.69 -30.62 -30.88
N VAL A 525 16.26 -30.09 -29.79
CA VAL A 525 16.99 -28.81 -29.81
C VAL A 525 18.18 -28.87 -30.78
N GLY A 526 18.94 -29.96 -30.79
CA GLY A 526 20.01 -30.18 -31.76
C GLY A 526 19.52 -30.10 -33.22
N LEU A 527 18.40 -30.77 -33.52
CA LEU A 527 17.75 -30.71 -34.82
C LEU A 527 17.22 -29.31 -35.16
N ALA A 528 16.70 -28.57 -34.17
CA ALA A 528 16.24 -27.20 -34.34
C ALA A 528 17.40 -26.26 -34.69
N THR A 529 18.58 -26.46 -34.11
CA THR A 529 19.79 -25.69 -34.48
C THR A 529 20.26 -26.02 -35.90
N GLU A 530 20.22 -27.30 -36.29
CA GLU A 530 20.51 -27.74 -37.67
C GLU A 530 19.52 -27.10 -38.66
N HIS A 531 18.22 -27.11 -38.34
CA HIS A 531 17.17 -26.49 -39.15
C HIS A 531 17.39 -24.98 -39.31
N ALA A 532 17.69 -24.28 -38.21
CA ALA A 532 17.97 -22.85 -38.23
C ALA A 532 19.19 -22.49 -39.09
N ALA A 533 20.29 -23.25 -38.98
CA ALA A 533 21.51 -23.04 -39.78
C ALA A 533 21.27 -23.28 -41.29
N LEU A 534 20.52 -24.34 -41.62
CA LEU A 534 20.11 -24.63 -42.99
C LEU A 534 19.17 -23.56 -43.55
N LYS A 535 18.23 -23.04 -42.74
CA LYS A 535 17.29 -21.98 -43.12
C LYS A 535 17.97 -20.62 -43.32
N ALA A 536 19.02 -20.34 -42.54
CA ALA A 536 19.81 -19.10 -42.66
C ALA A 536 20.69 -19.07 -43.92
N THR A 537 21.01 -20.23 -44.50
CA THR A 537 21.85 -20.34 -45.69
C THR A 537 20.99 -20.16 -46.97
N PRO A 538 21.20 -19.12 -47.80
CA PRO A 538 20.33 -18.80 -48.93
C PRO A 538 20.31 -19.85 -50.05
N THR A 539 21.34 -20.70 -50.13
CA THR A 539 21.55 -21.71 -51.17
C THR A 539 21.05 -23.10 -50.78
N THR A 540 20.40 -23.25 -49.63
CA THR A 540 20.02 -24.57 -49.11
C THR A 540 18.93 -25.22 -49.97
N PRO A 541 19.13 -26.48 -50.42
CA PRO A 541 18.13 -27.18 -51.20
C PRO A 541 16.92 -27.58 -50.32
N ARG A 542 15.71 -27.31 -50.79
CA ARG A 542 14.44 -27.62 -50.09
C ARG A 542 14.33 -29.06 -49.55
N PRO A 543 14.84 -30.10 -50.23
CA PRO A 543 14.87 -31.47 -49.68
C PRO A 543 15.70 -31.62 -48.40
N ALA A 544 16.77 -30.84 -48.21
CA ALA A 544 17.59 -30.90 -47.00
C ALA A 544 16.83 -30.36 -45.78
N LEU A 545 16.13 -29.22 -45.96
CA LEU A 545 15.22 -28.69 -44.93
C LEU A 545 14.10 -29.68 -44.60
N ALA A 546 13.46 -30.25 -45.62
CA ALA A 546 12.39 -31.23 -45.43
C ALA A 546 12.85 -32.49 -44.69
N CYS A 547 14.10 -32.92 -44.90
CA CYS A 547 14.70 -34.06 -44.20
C CYS A 547 14.87 -33.76 -42.70
N VAL A 548 15.39 -32.59 -42.33
CA VAL A 548 15.51 -32.18 -40.93
C VAL A 548 14.12 -32.01 -40.28
N GLU A 549 13.17 -31.38 -40.97
CA GLU A 549 11.78 -31.26 -40.49
C GLU A 549 11.11 -32.63 -40.27
N GLN A 550 11.39 -33.62 -41.12
CA GLN A 550 10.90 -34.98 -40.92
C GLN A 550 11.51 -35.65 -39.69
N ARG A 551 12.82 -35.46 -39.45
CA ARG A 551 13.50 -35.94 -38.24
C ARG A 551 12.94 -35.28 -36.98
N MET A 552 12.66 -33.98 -37.04
CA MET A 552 12.02 -33.24 -35.93
C MET A 552 10.61 -33.76 -35.64
N ARG A 553 9.79 -34.01 -36.67
CA ARG A 553 8.46 -34.65 -36.51
C ARG A 553 8.56 -36.03 -35.88
N ALA A 554 9.51 -36.86 -36.35
CA ALA A 554 9.72 -38.19 -35.82
C ALA A 554 10.11 -38.13 -34.33
N ARG A 555 11.06 -37.26 -33.96
CA ARG A 555 11.47 -37.09 -32.56
C ARG A 555 10.33 -36.58 -31.68
N ALA A 556 9.53 -35.62 -32.17
CA ALA A 556 8.37 -35.15 -31.43
C ALA A 556 7.34 -36.27 -31.15
N SER A 557 7.03 -37.12 -32.14
CA SER A 557 6.15 -38.28 -31.95
C SER A 557 6.76 -39.34 -31.03
N GLU A 558 8.09 -39.52 -31.08
CA GLU A 558 8.81 -40.40 -30.16
C GLU A 558 8.72 -39.90 -28.72
N LEU A 559 8.86 -38.59 -28.47
CA LEU A 559 8.70 -38.00 -27.15
C LEU A 559 7.31 -38.25 -26.57
N VAL A 560 6.25 -38.08 -27.37
CA VAL A 560 4.88 -38.41 -26.91
C VAL A 560 4.77 -39.89 -26.53
N ALA A 561 5.36 -40.78 -27.33
CA ALA A 561 5.37 -42.21 -27.01
C ALA A 561 6.23 -42.55 -25.78
N GLU A 562 7.35 -41.86 -25.57
CA GLU A 562 8.21 -41.97 -24.39
C GLU A 562 7.45 -41.54 -23.13
N HIS A 563 6.82 -40.36 -23.14
CA HIS A 563 5.98 -39.86 -22.05
C HIS A 563 4.82 -40.81 -21.72
N ALA A 564 4.16 -41.36 -22.74
CA ALA A 564 3.06 -42.32 -22.54
C ALA A 564 3.54 -43.62 -21.87
N ARG A 565 4.70 -44.16 -22.28
CA ARG A 565 5.29 -45.36 -21.67
C ARG A 565 5.76 -45.10 -20.25
N GLU A 566 6.35 -43.94 -19.99
CA GLU A 566 6.79 -43.54 -18.65
C GLU A 566 5.60 -43.41 -17.70
N GLU A 567 4.54 -42.73 -18.13
CA GLU A 567 3.29 -42.61 -17.35
C GLU A 567 2.63 -43.98 -17.11
N GLU A 568 2.58 -44.86 -18.12
CA GLU A 568 2.07 -46.22 -17.97
C GLU A 568 2.89 -47.03 -16.96
N ALA A 569 4.23 -46.99 -17.05
CA ALA A 569 5.12 -47.66 -16.12
C ALA A 569 4.98 -47.12 -14.68
N LEU A 570 4.76 -45.81 -14.52
CA LEU A 570 4.50 -45.20 -13.21
C LEU A 570 3.15 -45.65 -12.64
N ARG A 571 2.11 -45.78 -13.48
CA ARG A 571 0.80 -46.31 -13.06
C ARG A 571 0.84 -47.79 -12.69
N GLU A 572 1.66 -48.59 -13.37
CA GLU A 572 1.89 -49.98 -13.00
C GLU A 572 2.61 -50.11 -11.64
N ARG A 573 3.56 -49.21 -11.36
CA ARG A 573 4.28 -49.16 -10.08
C ARG A 573 3.44 -48.59 -8.93
N LEU A 574 2.53 -47.68 -9.23
CA LEU A 574 1.69 -46.97 -8.27
C LEU A 574 0.18 -47.14 -8.57
N PRO A 575 -0.34 -48.38 -8.65
CA PRO A 575 -1.72 -48.64 -9.09
C PRO A 575 -2.78 -48.12 -8.11
N PHE A 576 -2.39 -47.87 -6.85
CA PHE A 576 -3.23 -47.31 -5.79
C PHE A 576 -3.31 -45.77 -5.85
N VAL A 577 -2.46 -45.11 -6.64
CA VAL A 577 -2.56 -43.67 -6.89
C VAL A 577 -3.60 -43.46 -7.99
N GLY A 578 -4.73 -42.88 -7.61
CA GLY A 578 -5.81 -42.56 -8.54
C GLY A 578 -5.47 -41.41 -9.49
N VAL A 579 -6.44 -40.99 -10.30
CA VAL A 579 -6.30 -39.81 -11.16
C VAL A 579 -5.96 -38.59 -10.31
N LEU A 580 -4.87 -37.91 -10.68
CA LEU A 580 -4.38 -36.75 -9.97
C LEU A 580 -5.21 -35.49 -10.30
N PRO A 581 -5.37 -34.57 -9.34
CA PRO A 581 -6.04 -33.29 -9.55
C PRO A 581 -5.25 -32.36 -10.49
N GLY A 582 -5.91 -31.32 -11.00
CA GLY A 582 -5.25 -30.26 -11.78
C GLY A 582 -4.78 -30.66 -13.19
N GLY A 583 -4.97 -31.91 -13.61
CA GLY A 583 -4.47 -32.40 -14.91
C GLY A 583 -3.00 -32.83 -14.90
N VAL A 584 -2.38 -32.86 -13.71
CA VAL A 584 -0.98 -33.26 -13.51
C VAL A 584 -0.82 -34.76 -13.75
N MET A 585 0.26 -35.14 -14.44
CA MET A 585 0.59 -36.56 -14.71
C MET A 585 1.58 -37.09 -13.67
N LEU A 586 1.61 -38.42 -13.42
CA LEU A 586 2.53 -38.99 -12.43
C LEU A 586 3.99 -38.75 -12.79
N ARG A 587 4.32 -38.71 -14.08
CA ARG A 587 5.66 -38.39 -14.59
C ARG A 587 6.17 -36.99 -14.17
N GLU A 588 5.26 -36.05 -13.88
CA GLU A 588 5.61 -34.66 -13.53
C GLU A 588 6.01 -34.50 -12.05
N LEU A 589 5.72 -35.50 -11.20
CA LEU A 589 5.89 -35.40 -9.74
C LEU A 589 7.18 -36.02 -9.19
N ASP A 590 7.97 -36.73 -10.00
CA ASP A 590 9.16 -37.50 -9.59
C ASP A 590 8.99 -38.26 -8.24
N MET A 591 7.85 -38.92 -8.07
CA MET A 591 7.44 -39.59 -6.82
C MET A 591 8.45 -40.64 -6.32
N ALA A 592 9.29 -41.18 -7.21
CA ALA A 592 10.30 -42.18 -6.88
C ALA A 592 11.49 -41.59 -6.09
N ASN A 593 11.77 -40.30 -6.28
CA ASN A 593 12.88 -39.61 -5.64
C ASN A 593 12.45 -38.63 -4.54
N ASP A 594 11.14 -38.39 -4.41
CA ASP A 594 10.57 -37.58 -3.34
C ASP A 594 11.02 -38.12 -1.95
N PRO A 595 11.55 -37.24 -1.08
CA PRO A 595 12.17 -37.65 0.18
C PRO A 595 11.19 -38.27 1.18
N ASP A 596 9.90 -37.95 1.07
CA ASP A 596 8.84 -38.44 1.95
C ASP A 596 8.19 -39.72 1.41
N VAL A 597 8.11 -39.85 0.08
CA VAL A 597 7.51 -41.00 -0.60
C VAL A 597 8.50 -42.16 -0.74
N LYS A 598 9.76 -41.88 -1.10
CA LYS A 598 10.81 -42.89 -1.30
C LYS A 598 10.98 -43.89 -0.14
N PRO A 599 11.02 -43.47 1.15
CA PRO A 599 11.10 -44.43 2.25
C PRO A 599 9.84 -45.28 2.41
N LEU A 600 8.66 -44.73 2.08
CA LEU A 600 7.39 -45.46 2.14
C LEU A 600 7.29 -46.49 1.02
N LEU A 601 7.76 -46.16 -0.18
CA LEU A 601 7.86 -47.12 -1.30
C LEU A 601 8.78 -48.28 -0.95
N ALA A 602 9.94 -48.01 -0.35
CA ALA A 602 10.86 -49.07 0.08
C ALA A 602 10.26 -49.99 1.16
N GLN A 603 9.45 -49.44 2.07
CA GLN A 603 8.71 -50.23 3.06
C GLN A 603 7.62 -51.08 2.42
N LEU A 604 6.87 -50.53 1.46
CA LEU A 604 5.85 -51.25 0.71
C LEU A 604 6.45 -52.41 -0.11
N GLU A 605 7.56 -52.17 -0.80
CA GLU A 605 8.33 -53.20 -1.50
C GLU A 605 8.85 -54.29 -0.55
N GLY A 606 9.19 -53.93 0.69
CA GLY A 606 9.55 -54.86 1.75
C GLY A 606 8.40 -55.78 2.15
N LEU A 607 7.20 -55.22 2.36
CA LEU A 607 6.00 -55.97 2.72
C LEU A 607 5.46 -56.83 1.58
N ALA A 608 5.68 -56.42 0.33
CA ALA A 608 5.31 -57.16 -0.87
C ALA A 608 6.09 -58.48 -1.06
N LYS A 609 7.23 -58.66 -0.37
CA LYS A 609 8.01 -59.91 -0.41
C LYS A 609 7.31 -61.08 0.27
N ASP A 610 6.41 -60.81 1.21
CA ASP A 610 5.65 -61.81 1.95
C ASP A 610 4.15 -61.74 1.58
N PRO A 611 3.56 -62.79 0.97
CA PRO A 611 2.18 -62.75 0.45
C PRO A 611 1.10 -62.58 1.53
N ALA A 612 1.41 -62.88 2.80
CA ALA A 612 0.51 -62.66 3.93
C ALA A 612 0.43 -61.18 4.37
N THR A 613 1.48 -60.39 4.10
CA THR A 613 1.58 -58.97 4.46
C THR A 613 1.37 -58.03 3.27
N ALA A 614 1.54 -58.54 2.04
CA ALA A 614 1.39 -57.78 0.79
C ALA A 614 0.02 -57.09 0.65
N GLU A 615 -1.08 -57.73 1.09
CA GLU A 615 -2.43 -57.12 1.10
C GLU A 615 -2.91 -56.74 2.52
N GLY A 616 -1.98 -56.73 3.49
CA GLY A 616 -2.26 -56.49 4.89
C GLY A 616 -2.70 -55.04 5.19
N PRO A 617 -3.21 -54.78 6.41
CA PRO A 617 -3.64 -53.43 6.80
C PRO A 617 -2.49 -52.41 6.80
N GLU A 618 -1.25 -52.85 7.00
CA GLU A 618 -0.06 -51.99 6.95
C GLU A 618 0.30 -51.59 5.50
N ALA A 619 0.26 -52.52 4.55
CA ALA A 619 0.44 -52.23 3.13
C ALA A 619 -0.62 -51.22 2.64
N ARG A 620 -1.90 -51.45 2.94
CA ARG A 620 -3.00 -50.53 2.58
C ARG A 620 -2.86 -49.14 3.22
N ARG A 621 -2.29 -49.05 4.43
CA ARG A 621 -1.99 -47.77 5.09
C ARG A 621 -0.87 -47.03 4.37
N LEU A 622 0.20 -47.73 3.97
CA LEU A 622 1.30 -47.16 3.19
C LEU A 622 0.83 -46.72 1.80
N GLU A 623 0.07 -47.55 1.10
CA GLU A 623 -0.55 -47.20 -0.20
C GLU A 623 -1.41 -45.93 -0.08
N LYS A 624 -2.26 -45.85 0.94
CA LYS A 624 -3.06 -44.65 1.20
C LYS A 624 -2.17 -43.43 1.50
N ALA A 625 -1.15 -43.58 2.35
CA ALA A 625 -0.26 -42.48 2.69
C ALA A 625 0.51 -41.95 1.45
N ILE A 626 0.99 -42.85 0.59
CA ILE A 626 1.63 -42.50 -0.68
C ILE A 626 0.62 -41.85 -1.62
N GLY A 627 -0.60 -42.38 -1.72
CA GLY A 627 -1.67 -41.78 -2.54
C GLY A 627 -2.07 -40.38 -2.08
N ASP A 628 -2.12 -40.15 -0.76
CA ASP A 628 -2.41 -38.83 -0.19
C ASP A 628 -1.23 -37.85 -0.41
N LEU A 629 0.02 -38.34 -0.35
CA LEU A 629 1.22 -37.55 -0.71
C LEU A 629 1.22 -37.19 -2.19
N ALA A 630 0.94 -38.15 -3.07
CA ALA A 630 0.87 -37.94 -4.52
C ALA A 630 -0.19 -36.89 -4.88
N ARG A 631 -1.34 -36.93 -4.22
CA ARG A 631 -2.40 -35.94 -4.42
C ARG A 631 -1.94 -34.55 -3.98
N ARG A 632 -1.34 -34.41 -2.80
CA ARG A 632 -0.81 -33.12 -2.33
C ARG A 632 0.28 -32.57 -3.24
N ALA A 633 1.17 -33.45 -3.72
CA ALA A 633 2.21 -33.07 -4.67
C ALA A 633 1.59 -32.59 -6.00
N ALA A 634 0.56 -33.26 -6.51
CA ALA A 634 -0.18 -32.83 -7.69
C ALA A 634 -0.91 -31.48 -7.50
N GLU A 635 -1.53 -31.26 -6.34
CA GLU A 635 -2.19 -29.99 -6.02
C GLU A 635 -1.15 -28.84 -5.99
N GLY A 636 -0.01 -29.07 -5.34
CA GLY A 636 1.09 -28.11 -5.31
C GLY A 636 1.65 -27.83 -6.70
N GLU A 637 1.89 -28.85 -7.53
CA GLU A 637 2.41 -28.65 -8.88
C GLU A 637 1.41 -27.94 -9.80
N ALA A 638 0.13 -28.28 -9.69
CA ALA A 638 -0.93 -27.59 -10.42
C ALA A 638 -1.04 -26.11 -10.03
N GLU A 639 -0.90 -25.80 -8.74
CA GLU A 639 -0.92 -24.44 -8.22
C GLU A 639 0.30 -23.62 -8.68
N ARG A 640 1.51 -24.21 -8.62
CA ARG A 640 2.73 -23.59 -9.15
C ARG A 640 2.61 -23.28 -10.63
N THR A 641 2.16 -24.26 -11.41
CA THR A 641 1.95 -24.10 -12.85
C THR A 641 0.94 -22.97 -13.13
N ARG A 642 -0.16 -22.93 -12.37
CA ARG A 642 -1.15 -21.83 -12.46
C ARG A 642 -0.51 -20.47 -12.16
N HIS A 643 0.23 -20.34 -11.05
CA HIS A 643 0.88 -19.07 -10.69
C HIS A 643 1.87 -18.61 -11.76
N ARG A 644 2.75 -19.50 -12.24
CA ARG A 644 3.68 -19.22 -13.33
C ARG A 644 2.95 -18.72 -14.58
N LEU A 645 1.83 -19.34 -14.96
CA LEU A 645 1.04 -18.93 -16.13
C LEU A 645 0.29 -17.60 -15.90
N VAL A 646 -0.24 -17.35 -14.71
CA VAL A 646 -0.90 -16.08 -14.37
C VAL A 646 0.10 -14.92 -14.37
N ASP A 647 1.30 -15.14 -13.84
CA ASP A 647 2.37 -14.14 -13.84
C ASP A 647 2.90 -13.90 -15.27
N ALA A 648 3.02 -14.94 -16.09
CA ALA A 648 3.33 -14.82 -17.52
C ALA A 648 2.29 -13.96 -18.24
N GLU A 649 0.98 -14.21 -18.01
CA GLU A 649 -0.08 -13.38 -18.58
C GLU A 649 0.00 -11.94 -18.08
N GLY A 650 0.26 -11.72 -16.79
CA GLY A 650 0.41 -10.38 -16.22
C GLY A 650 1.56 -9.58 -16.83
N LEU A 651 2.69 -10.24 -17.14
CA LEU A 651 3.79 -9.62 -17.86
C LEU A 651 3.37 -9.23 -19.28
N HIS A 652 2.62 -10.08 -19.99
CA HIS A 652 2.17 -9.77 -21.36
C HIS A 652 1.01 -8.76 -21.42
N GLU A 653 0.11 -8.73 -20.45
CA GLU A 653 -0.91 -7.68 -20.34
C GLU A 653 -0.24 -6.31 -20.15
N ARG A 654 0.81 -6.25 -19.33
CA ARG A 654 1.55 -5.01 -19.05
C ARG A 654 2.50 -4.63 -20.19
N PHE A 655 3.14 -5.62 -20.81
CA PHE A 655 4.13 -5.46 -21.86
C PHE A 655 3.80 -6.35 -23.08
N PRO A 656 2.74 -6.03 -23.86
CA PRO A 656 2.28 -6.88 -24.97
C PRO A 656 3.27 -7.06 -26.12
N PHE A 657 4.26 -6.16 -26.20
CA PHE A 657 5.30 -6.15 -27.23
C PHE A 657 6.48 -7.07 -26.89
N LEU A 658 6.58 -7.56 -25.65
CA LEU A 658 7.63 -8.51 -25.27
C LEU A 658 7.32 -9.88 -25.87
N PRO A 659 8.34 -10.60 -26.40
CA PRO A 659 8.17 -11.98 -26.83
C PRO A 659 7.97 -12.91 -25.63
N GLU A 660 7.25 -14.02 -25.84
CA GLU A 660 7.07 -15.09 -24.83
C GLU A 660 8.43 -15.65 -24.37
N GLU A 661 9.39 -15.72 -25.30
CA GLU A 661 10.77 -16.10 -25.04
C GLU A 661 11.70 -14.99 -25.53
N PRO A 662 12.20 -14.11 -24.63
CA PRO A 662 13.17 -13.06 -24.99
C PRO A 662 14.45 -13.61 -25.62
N VAL A 663 14.87 -14.81 -25.20
CA VAL A 663 15.87 -15.62 -25.90
C VAL A 663 15.35 -17.05 -26.03
N PRO A 664 15.70 -17.78 -27.11
CA PRO A 664 15.23 -19.15 -27.32
C PRO A 664 15.50 -20.05 -26.11
N GLY A 665 14.47 -20.73 -25.62
CA GLY A 665 14.57 -21.64 -24.47
C GLY A 665 14.58 -20.97 -23.09
N MET A 666 14.33 -19.65 -23.00
CA MET A 666 14.10 -18.95 -21.74
C MET A 666 12.79 -18.15 -21.78
N PRO A 667 11.73 -18.63 -21.08
CA PRO A 667 10.45 -17.92 -20.96
C PRO A 667 10.59 -16.57 -20.26
N LEU A 668 9.73 -15.61 -20.64
CA LEU A 668 9.72 -14.25 -20.08
C LEU A 668 9.48 -14.24 -18.56
N VAL A 669 8.55 -15.08 -18.08
CA VAL A 669 8.26 -15.21 -16.64
C VAL A 669 9.46 -15.81 -15.89
N GLU A 670 10.13 -16.80 -16.47
CA GLU A 670 11.32 -17.43 -15.89
C GLU A 670 12.52 -16.49 -15.92
N ALA A 671 12.63 -15.58 -16.89
CA ALA A 671 13.69 -14.59 -16.91
C ALA A 671 13.68 -13.65 -15.69
N GLY A 672 12.55 -13.54 -14.97
CA GLY A 672 12.45 -12.72 -13.76
C GLY A 672 12.75 -11.25 -14.02
N VAL A 673 12.35 -10.73 -15.19
CA VAL A 673 12.74 -9.38 -15.66
C VAL A 673 12.35 -8.25 -14.70
N MET A 674 11.35 -8.48 -13.85
CA MET A 674 10.91 -7.52 -12.84
C MET A 674 11.88 -7.39 -11.64
N ASP A 675 12.78 -8.36 -11.42
CA ASP A 675 13.81 -8.27 -10.39
C ASP A 675 14.95 -7.32 -10.82
N ASP A 676 15.12 -7.12 -12.13
CA ASP A 676 16.13 -6.25 -12.69
C ASP A 676 15.77 -4.76 -12.48
N PRO A 677 16.62 -3.98 -11.79
CA PRO A 677 16.33 -2.58 -11.49
C PRO A 677 16.30 -1.68 -12.74
N GLU A 678 17.10 -2.00 -13.76
CA GLU A 678 17.12 -1.23 -15.01
C GLU A 678 15.84 -1.46 -15.81
N PHE A 679 15.38 -2.71 -15.93
CA PHE A 679 14.11 -3.06 -16.55
C PHE A 679 12.94 -2.37 -15.84
N ARG A 680 12.89 -2.37 -14.50
CA ARG A 680 11.87 -1.63 -13.73
C ARG A 680 11.89 -0.13 -14.01
N THR A 681 13.09 0.45 -14.12
CA THR A 681 13.24 1.88 -14.43
C THR A 681 12.70 2.21 -15.83
N LEU A 682 13.04 1.39 -16.82
CA LEU A 682 12.53 1.52 -18.19
C LEU A 682 11.01 1.28 -18.26
N ALA A 683 10.48 0.31 -17.49
CA ALA A 683 9.05 0.03 -17.41
C ALA A 683 8.26 1.22 -16.87
N ASN A 684 8.77 1.86 -15.81
CA ASN A 684 8.16 3.07 -15.25
C ASN A 684 8.22 4.24 -16.24
N ALA A 685 9.35 4.41 -16.94
CA ALA A 685 9.48 5.42 -17.98
C ALA A 685 8.47 5.21 -19.13
N LEU A 686 8.21 3.96 -19.54
CA LEU A 686 7.20 3.64 -20.54
C LEU A 686 5.78 3.99 -20.06
N VAL A 687 5.46 3.77 -18.78
CA VAL A 687 4.17 4.18 -18.20
C VAL A 687 4.02 5.70 -18.20
N ASP A 688 5.06 6.45 -17.83
CA ASP A 688 5.06 7.92 -17.86
C ASP A 688 4.89 8.45 -19.28
N LEU A 689 5.55 7.83 -20.26
CA LEU A 689 5.40 8.16 -21.68
C LEU A 689 3.98 7.89 -22.18
N ARG A 690 3.34 6.79 -21.77
CA ARG A 690 1.92 6.47 -22.13
C ARG A 690 0.92 7.44 -21.50
N ARG A 691 1.23 8.03 -20.33
CA ARG A 691 0.37 9.02 -19.66
C ARG A 691 0.49 10.44 -20.24
N SER A 692 1.60 10.75 -20.92
CA SER A 692 1.83 12.08 -21.48
C SER A 692 1.07 12.29 -22.80
N PRO A 693 0.25 13.35 -22.94
CA PRO A 693 -0.54 13.62 -24.14
C PRO A 693 0.28 14.13 -25.34
N GLN A 694 1.58 14.39 -25.17
CA GLN A 694 2.49 14.91 -26.21
C GLN A 694 3.50 13.87 -26.70
N THR A 695 3.39 12.61 -26.26
CA THR A 695 4.34 11.55 -26.61
C THR A 695 4.19 11.15 -28.08
N SER A 696 5.30 11.15 -28.83
CA SER A 696 5.31 10.69 -30.21
C SER A 696 5.27 9.15 -30.27
N PRO A 697 4.64 8.54 -31.30
CA PRO A 697 4.67 7.10 -31.49
C PRO A 697 6.09 6.51 -31.59
N GLN A 698 7.04 7.29 -32.11
CA GLN A 698 8.45 6.90 -32.19
C GLN A 698 9.11 6.81 -30.82
N ALA A 699 8.79 7.73 -29.89
CA ALA A 699 9.31 7.69 -28.54
C ALA A 699 8.75 6.50 -27.74
N LEU A 700 7.47 6.16 -27.95
CA LEU A 700 6.88 4.93 -27.39
C LEU A 700 7.56 3.69 -27.96
N HIS A 701 7.71 3.59 -29.28
CA HIS A 701 8.35 2.45 -29.89
C HIS A 701 9.81 2.29 -29.44
N ALA A 702 10.58 3.38 -29.36
CA ALA A 702 11.95 3.33 -28.85
C ALA A 702 12.03 2.88 -27.38
N ALA A 703 11.06 3.28 -26.54
CA ALA A 703 10.98 2.82 -25.16
C ALA A 703 10.58 1.34 -25.06
N GLU A 704 9.67 0.87 -25.92
CA GLU A 704 9.29 -0.54 -26.04
C GLU A 704 10.46 -1.39 -26.53
N GLU A 705 11.20 -0.95 -27.56
CA GLU A 705 12.41 -1.62 -28.03
C GLU A 705 13.51 -1.66 -26.96
N ALA A 706 13.71 -0.58 -26.21
CA ALA A 706 14.68 -0.57 -25.10
C ALA A 706 14.30 -1.57 -24.00
N LEU A 707 13.01 -1.68 -23.68
CA LEU A 707 12.51 -2.63 -22.70
C LEU A 707 12.65 -4.09 -23.19
N ALA A 708 12.34 -4.33 -24.47
CA ALA A 708 12.53 -5.63 -25.11
C ALA A 708 14.01 -6.04 -25.16
N GLY A 709 14.90 -5.10 -25.49
CA GLY A 709 16.34 -5.31 -25.44
C GLY A 709 16.81 -5.69 -24.04
N ARG A 710 16.34 -4.97 -23.00
CA ARG A 710 16.71 -5.30 -21.62
C ARG A 710 16.16 -6.65 -21.16
N ALA A 711 14.92 -7.00 -21.52
CA ALA A 711 14.37 -8.33 -21.24
C ALA A 711 15.24 -9.44 -21.86
N ALA A 712 15.68 -9.26 -23.11
CA ALA A 712 16.56 -10.21 -23.79
C ALA A 712 17.94 -10.31 -23.12
N GLU A 713 18.52 -9.21 -22.64
CA GLU A 713 19.79 -9.22 -21.90
C GLU A 713 19.67 -9.99 -20.58
N VAL A 714 18.62 -9.75 -19.80
CA VAL A 714 18.38 -10.43 -18.52
C VAL A 714 18.18 -11.93 -18.76
N ALA A 715 17.34 -12.29 -19.73
CA ALA A 715 17.12 -13.69 -20.10
C ALA A 715 18.41 -14.37 -20.60
N ALA A 716 19.19 -13.70 -21.46
CA ALA A 716 20.47 -14.22 -21.93
C ALA A 716 21.47 -14.45 -20.80
N ALA A 717 21.55 -13.53 -19.83
CA ALA A 717 22.43 -13.67 -18.68
C ALA A 717 22.05 -14.88 -17.82
N LYS A 718 20.75 -15.08 -17.58
CA LYS A 718 20.23 -16.20 -16.80
C LYS A 718 20.43 -17.55 -17.50
N LEU A 719 20.19 -17.61 -18.81
CA LEU A 719 20.49 -18.79 -19.62
C LEU A 719 21.99 -19.13 -19.60
N ARG A 720 22.87 -18.14 -19.80
CA ARG A 720 24.33 -18.35 -19.73
C ARG A 720 24.78 -18.87 -18.37
N ALA A 721 24.27 -18.29 -17.28
CA ALA A 721 24.58 -18.76 -15.93
C ALA A 721 24.16 -20.22 -15.72
N THR A 722 23.03 -20.63 -16.30
CA THR A 722 22.57 -22.03 -16.28
C THR A 722 23.50 -22.94 -17.06
N GLU A 723 23.94 -22.53 -18.25
CA GLU A 723 24.88 -23.30 -19.07
C GLU A 723 26.27 -23.40 -18.44
N GLU A 724 26.77 -22.34 -17.81
CA GLU A 724 28.03 -22.35 -17.06
C GLU A 724 27.95 -23.27 -15.83
N ALA A 725 26.83 -23.23 -15.10
CA ALA A 725 26.58 -24.15 -14.00
C ALA A 725 26.55 -25.61 -14.48
N GLN A 726 25.88 -25.89 -15.60
CA GLN A 726 25.85 -27.23 -16.20
C GLN A 726 27.25 -27.68 -16.66
N ALA A 727 28.03 -26.79 -17.28
CA ALA A 727 29.40 -27.10 -17.70
C ALA A 727 30.31 -27.43 -16.51
N ARG A 728 30.09 -26.76 -15.36
CA ARG A 728 30.78 -27.07 -14.10
C ARG A 728 30.32 -28.38 -13.47
N PHE A 729 29.05 -28.74 -13.65
CA PHE A 729 28.45 -29.96 -13.11
C PHE A 729 27.78 -30.80 -14.23
N PRO A 730 28.56 -31.45 -15.12
CA PRO A 730 28.01 -32.12 -16.32
C PRO A 730 27.07 -33.30 -16.05
N PHE A 731 27.06 -33.79 -14.81
CA PHE A 731 26.21 -34.89 -14.34
C PHE A 731 24.82 -34.39 -13.88
N LEU A 732 24.60 -33.07 -13.84
CA LEU A 732 23.29 -32.43 -13.64
C LEU A 732 22.71 -31.99 -14.99
N SER A 733 21.39 -32.09 -15.12
CA SER A 733 20.62 -31.48 -16.20
C SER A 733 20.60 -29.95 -16.06
N LYS A 734 20.34 -29.21 -17.16
CA LYS A 734 20.18 -27.74 -17.13
C LYS A 734 19.04 -27.29 -16.19
N ARG A 735 18.08 -28.18 -15.95
CA ARG A 735 16.95 -28.00 -15.05
C ARG A 735 16.90 -29.15 -14.05
N VAL A 736 16.71 -28.87 -12.77
CA VAL A 736 16.49 -29.88 -11.73
C VAL A 736 15.12 -29.63 -11.15
N ALA A 737 14.21 -30.61 -11.28
CA ALA A 737 12.79 -30.45 -10.95
C ALA A 737 12.18 -29.17 -11.58
N GLY A 738 12.41 -28.95 -12.87
CA GLY A 738 11.93 -27.75 -13.59
C GLY A 738 12.71 -26.46 -13.34
N VAL A 739 13.42 -26.34 -12.21
CA VAL A 739 14.17 -25.13 -11.81
C VAL A 739 15.51 -25.04 -12.58
N PRO A 740 15.84 -23.90 -13.22
CA PRO A 740 17.12 -23.73 -13.90
C PRO A 740 18.29 -23.74 -12.89
N LEU A 741 19.43 -24.33 -13.29
CA LEU A 741 20.60 -24.41 -12.39
C LEU A 741 21.10 -23.04 -11.90
N SER A 742 20.86 -21.95 -12.63
CA SER A 742 21.24 -20.60 -12.20
C SER A 742 20.47 -20.11 -10.96
N GLU A 743 19.31 -20.68 -10.67
CA GLU A 743 18.49 -20.32 -9.50
C GLU A 743 18.79 -21.17 -8.26
N LEU A 744 19.57 -22.24 -8.43
CA LEU A 744 19.93 -23.11 -7.32
C LEU A 744 21.16 -22.56 -6.61
N PRO A 745 21.17 -22.50 -5.26
CA PRO A 745 22.30 -22.00 -4.49
C PRO A 745 23.44 -23.05 -4.39
N LEU A 746 23.82 -23.67 -5.51
CA LEU A 746 24.79 -24.77 -5.57
C LEU A 746 26.16 -24.38 -5.01
N VAL A 747 26.57 -23.12 -5.22
CA VAL A 747 27.87 -22.60 -4.77
C VAL A 747 27.86 -22.28 -3.27
N GLN A 748 26.72 -21.85 -2.74
CA GLN A 748 26.54 -21.49 -1.33
C GLN A 748 26.23 -22.71 -0.46
N ASP A 749 25.73 -23.81 -1.05
CA ASP A 749 25.40 -25.02 -0.31
C ASP A 749 26.65 -25.81 0.14
N GLU A 750 26.91 -25.80 1.45
CA GLU A 750 28.10 -26.43 2.04
C GLU A 750 28.17 -27.95 1.78
N LEU A 751 27.03 -28.65 1.81
CA LEU A 751 26.98 -30.10 1.59
C LEU A 751 27.25 -30.43 0.12
N PHE A 752 26.66 -29.69 -0.81
CA PHE A 752 26.93 -29.81 -2.23
C PHE A 752 28.42 -29.54 -2.51
N GLN A 753 29.00 -28.47 -1.95
CA GLN A 753 30.43 -28.17 -2.10
C GLN A 753 31.33 -29.24 -1.48
N ALA A 754 30.97 -29.82 -0.34
CA ALA A 754 31.72 -30.92 0.27
C ALA A 754 31.72 -32.17 -0.62
N LEU A 755 30.59 -32.49 -1.26
CA LEU A 755 30.48 -33.59 -2.21
C LEU A 755 31.25 -33.30 -3.51
N VAL A 756 31.26 -32.05 -3.99
CA VAL A 756 32.10 -31.61 -5.12
C VAL A 756 33.59 -31.79 -4.78
N ALA A 757 34.00 -31.48 -3.55
CA ALA A 757 35.37 -31.70 -3.08
C ALA A 757 35.74 -33.20 -3.00
N GLN A 758 34.79 -34.06 -2.64
CA GLN A 758 34.97 -35.52 -2.67
C GLN A 758 35.05 -36.07 -4.10
N ARG A 759 34.32 -35.47 -5.05
CA ARG A 759 34.36 -35.82 -6.48
C ARG A 759 35.70 -35.48 -7.13
N ALA A 760 36.29 -34.34 -6.76
CA ALA A 760 37.50 -33.79 -7.39
C ALA A 760 38.70 -34.78 -7.51
N PRO A 761 39.12 -35.52 -6.45
CA PRO A 761 40.21 -36.48 -6.57
C PRO A 761 39.84 -37.72 -7.41
N LEU A 762 38.56 -38.12 -7.43
CA LEU A 762 38.09 -39.30 -8.18
C LEU A 762 38.19 -39.10 -9.70
N LEU A 763 38.08 -37.84 -10.16
CA LEU A 763 38.22 -37.46 -11.57
C LEU A 763 39.63 -37.65 -12.15
N ARG A 764 40.65 -37.87 -11.31
CA ARG A 764 42.03 -38.13 -11.79
C ARG A 764 42.14 -39.48 -12.50
N GLU A 765 41.36 -40.46 -12.05
CA GLU A 765 41.34 -41.83 -12.61
C GLU A 765 39.87 -42.30 -12.74
N PRO A 766 39.11 -41.77 -13.70
CA PRO A 766 37.66 -41.96 -13.77
C PRO A 766 37.25 -43.42 -14.05
N GLU A 767 38.07 -44.16 -14.81
CA GLU A 767 37.81 -45.58 -15.09
C GLU A 767 38.02 -46.47 -13.86
N ALA A 768 39.07 -46.21 -13.07
CA ALA A 768 39.37 -46.95 -11.84
C ALA A 768 38.41 -46.59 -10.70
N ASN A 769 37.89 -45.36 -10.70
CA ASN A 769 36.98 -44.83 -9.68
C ASN A 769 35.52 -44.80 -10.14
N ALA A 770 35.12 -45.59 -11.14
CA ALA A 770 33.79 -45.51 -11.75
C ALA A 770 32.64 -45.66 -10.73
N GLU A 771 32.70 -46.65 -9.85
CA GLU A 771 31.69 -46.89 -8.80
C GLU A 771 31.65 -45.76 -7.74
N PRO A 772 32.78 -45.36 -7.12
CA PRO A 772 32.83 -44.21 -6.22
C PRO A 772 32.35 -42.90 -6.87
N LEU A 773 32.72 -42.66 -8.13
CA LEU A 773 32.35 -41.46 -8.86
C LEU A 773 30.84 -41.40 -9.09
N ARG A 774 30.25 -42.52 -9.52
CA ARG A 774 28.80 -42.65 -9.68
C ARG A 774 28.06 -42.39 -8.37
N ALA A 775 28.52 -42.99 -7.27
CA ALA A 775 27.90 -42.80 -5.96
C ALA A 775 27.94 -41.34 -5.48
N VAL A 776 29.07 -40.64 -5.65
CA VAL A 776 29.17 -39.21 -5.28
C VAL A 776 28.32 -38.33 -6.20
N GLU A 777 28.26 -38.64 -7.50
CA GLU A 777 27.40 -37.91 -8.44
C GLU A 777 25.90 -38.14 -8.17
N ASP A 778 25.50 -39.34 -7.73
CA ASP A 778 24.14 -39.61 -7.26
C ASP A 778 23.80 -38.78 -6.02
N GLN A 779 24.73 -38.65 -5.07
CA GLN A 779 24.55 -37.79 -3.90
C GLN A 779 24.43 -36.31 -4.29
N LEU A 780 25.20 -35.86 -5.27
CA LEU A 780 25.11 -34.49 -5.79
C LEU A 780 23.78 -34.24 -6.52
N ARG A 781 23.29 -35.19 -7.33
CA ARG A 781 21.95 -35.13 -7.94
C ARG A 781 20.86 -35.01 -6.89
N ASN A 782 20.89 -35.86 -5.86
CA ASN A 782 19.93 -35.83 -4.78
C ASN A 782 19.98 -34.50 -4.01
N ARG A 783 21.17 -33.95 -3.74
CA ARG A 783 21.29 -32.66 -3.07
C ARG A 783 20.76 -31.51 -3.94
N ALA A 784 21.03 -31.52 -5.24
CA ALA A 784 20.46 -30.53 -6.17
C ALA A 784 18.93 -30.60 -6.21
N ALA A 785 18.34 -31.81 -6.19
CA ALA A 785 16.88 -31.98 -6.14
C ALA A 785 16.28 -31.40 -4.85
N VAL A 786 16.93 -31.60 -3.70
CA VAL A 786 16.52 -30.98 -2.43
C VAL A 786 16.62 -29.45 -2.47
N LEU A 787 17.64 -28.90 -3.14
CA LEU A 787 17.77 -27.44 -3.29
C LEU A 787 16.70 -26.86 -4.24
N ALA A 788 16.32 -27.60 -5.28
CA ALA A 788 15.23 -27.22 -6.16
C ALA A 788 13.90 -27.21 -5.41
N ASP A 789 13.56 -28.28 -4.67
CA ASP A 789 12.35 -28.33 -3.83
C ASP A 789 12.31 -27.19 -2.79
N ALA A 790 13.45 -26.86 -2.18
CA ALA A 790 13.54 -25.72 -1.26
C ALA A 790 13.28 -24.37 -1.95
N LYS A 791 13.80 -24.18 -3.17
CA LYS A 791 13.54 -22.98 -3.99
C LYS A 791 12.07 -22.89 -4.36
N GLU A 792 11.46 -23.98 -4.81
CA GLU A 792 10.04 -24.01 -5.17
C GLU A 792 9.13 -23.74 -3.97
N LYS A 793 9.46 -24.26 -2.79
CA LYS A 793 8.74 -23.95 -1.55
C LYS A 793 8.84 -22.47 -1.18
N LEU A 794 10.01 -21.85 -1.37
CA LEU A 794 10.18 -20.42 -1.15
C LEU A 794 9.35 -19.58 -2.13
N ASP A 795 9.35 -19.95 -3.40
CA ASP A 795 8.54 -19.27 -4.42
C ASP A 795 7.04 -19.43 -4.14
N ALA A 796 6.61 -20.60 -3.65
CA ALA A 796 5.23 -20.83 -3.23
C ALA A 796 4.82 -19.96 -2.05
N VAL A 797 5.71 -19.74 -1.07
CA VAL A 797 5.46 -18.81 0.05
C VAL A 797 5.31 -17.37 -0.48
N HIS A 798 6.23 -16.91 -1.33
CA HIS A 798 6.12 -15.57 -1.91
C HIS A 798 4.85 -15.41 -2.77
N ALA A 799 4.44 -16.47 -3.47
CA ALA A 799 3.20 -16.45 -4.24
C ALA A 799 1.96 -16.39 -3.33
N ALA A 800 1.95 -17.13 -2.21
CA ALA A 800 0.90 -17.07 -1.20
C ALA A 800 0.81 -15.68 -0.56
N ASP A 801 1.94 -15.07 -0.17
CA ASP A 801 1.98 -13.71 0.38
C ASP A 801 1.43 -12.69 -0.63
N ASN A 802 1.78 -12.82 -1.92
CA ASN A 802 1.26 -11.96 -2.97
C ASN A 802 -0.24 -12.16 -3.20
N ASP A 803 -0.72 -13.41 -3.12
CA ASP A 803 -2.14 -13.72 -3.26
C ASP A 803 -2.96 -13.24 -2.05
N GLU A 804 -2.39 -13.28 -0.84
CA GLU A 804 -2.98 -12.69 0.38
C GLU A 804 -3.05 -11.16 0.26
N VAL A 805 -2.05 -10.51 -0.34
CA VAL A 805 -2.09 -9.06 -0.60
C VAL A 805 -3.06 -8.69 -1.72
N ARG A 806 -3.33 -9.60 -2.67
CA ARG A 806 -4.32 -9.40 -3.75
C ARG A 806 -5.76 -9.62 -3.28
N ALA A 807 -5.96 -10.55 -2.36
CA ALA A 807 -7.23 -10.83 -1.70
C ALA A 807 -7.59 -9.72 -0.70
#